data_AF-A0A2W4IEG5-F1
#
_entry.id   AF-A0A2W4IEG5-F1
#
_cell.length_a   1.000
_cell.length_b   1.000
_cell.length_c   1.000
_cell.angle_alpha   90.00
_cell.angle_beta   90.00
_cell.angle_gamma   90.00
#
_symmetry.space_group_name_H-M   'P 1'
#
loop_
_entity.id
_entity.type
_entity.pdbx_description
1 polymer ?
#
loop_
_entity_poly.entity_id
_entity_poly.type
_entity_poly.pdbx_seq_one_letter_code
_entity_poly.pdbx_strand_id
1 'polypeptide(L)'
;MQVITKTICRIMITVLLGFSVASPGIAQEKIRNNYASPSKKAHPLPATRWVAVGYSDLLDKNKIIRTGQPLRSALSDPALRGAVQPFVDRYSYLLPYAVEMLNGPNPSYHKDITADYPIGTSQPAWVAIVREGTIVVMTDHSGSAQVFLPAESAHSAYVQHYPVIRHALSTLLPTDGSALAVEVYAYKHSYRNSEFQLNPQPYRFRSASFPRPAGTIPLDLAGLETFFTRGGQLECAEISRQKGLILYAKEASKQTLSGQKIALSDFAVAYRAVFHAGDNQAFISLDPHKDITKTTVNFGGLLEDTRIGSVVLEADKRFKTISSGIDPTTYQDMRQYTRRFVPGFLSVSEREFVTDYEDNSSNWIKTRFWFYPDSIDMITDAANHFVKINSPQFTADAERSSDDFSSNAEYQRKKKQALLPSIRKNIDHLNQHYAEYAKAYQDINELSNVGRLMGICSWLSKAKAPWLDLAELLSVELPPCQTERERTQMITVSYLATNNAAINEETVNEKVKVSFLSPLLDQPVKACFGNQDNLAEFLARKSNKPATTMDFYKKESRKLFNAPITARELISSKHDLEMFAVYNAGRIDKGPVYIADKEIIEKEKKTLDTIFATLNTIKKQIDSPDVTSKNLLIEKYKELVNLYNSKGEALTKKIENYNALVGNSRHKLFVEISGGINLEPKYFAIKKSTDANEFRHLKHVKDNNWTQFANSGKWIRSRVDSPRGPRAQTPPQKKQSAFDSIPGLSFLRSLRNEKPIASKNKPQDNYSITRNAQTQSWSDSYSEQASVSRTRSFDGTRKTLKITDYHNGKVASEIKGEMVNNNKIVFTKIPDKDN
;
A
#
# COMPACT_ATOMS: atom_id res chain seq x y z
N MET A 1 -66.38 -1.34 11.42
CA MET A 1 -67.13 -0.39 12.26
C MET A 1 -66.49 0.99 12.14
N GLN A 2 -67.28 2.06 12.18
CA GLN A 2 -66.84 3.46 12.01
C GLN A 2 -66.94 4.23 13.34
N VAL A 3 -66.60 5.53 13.30
CA VAL A 3 -66.96 6.60 14.26
C VAL A 3 -66.10 6.74 15.54
N ILE A 4 -65.00 7.50 15.40
CA ILE A 4 -64.63 8.73 16.14
C ILE A 4 -65.34 9.00 17.51
N THR A 5 -64.58 9.38 18.57
CA THR A 5 -64.68 10.70 19.30
C THR A 5 -64.27 10.67 20.81
N LYS A 6 -63.30 11.53 21.18
CA LYS A 6 -62.98 12.20 22.48
C LYS A 6 -63.13 11.50 23.85
N THR A 7 -61.99 11.40 24.55
CA THR A 7 -61.65 12.11 25.83
C THR A 7 -62.66 12.18 27.00
N ILE A 8 -62.29 11.67 28.20
CA ILE A 8 -62.28 12.38 29.52
C ILE A 8 -61.78 11.47 30.69
N CYS A 9 -61.10 12.08 31.68
CA CYS A 9 -60.57 11.56 32.99
C CYS A 9 -59.61 10.34 33.00
N ARG A 10 -58.54 10.22 33.83
CA ARG A 10 -58.06 10.75 35.15
C ARG A 10 -58.51 10.01 36.43
N ILE A 11 -57.63 10.10 37.45
CA ILE A 11 -57.60 9.49 38.81
C ILE A 11 -56.86 8.13 38.79
N MET A 12 -55.90 7.79 39.66
CA MET A 12 -55.45 8.31 40.99
C MET A 12 -54.25 9.29 40.91
N ILE A 13 -54.12 10.38 41.70
CA ILE A 13 -53.97 10.61 43.18
C ILE A 13 -52.52 10.33 43.64
N THR A 14 -51.63 11.31 43.92
CA THR A 14 -51.54 12.32 45.04
C THR A 14 -51.06 11.66 46.37
N VAL A 15 -50.20 12.22 47.25
CA VAL A 15 -49.68 13.59 47.50
C VAL A 15 -48.15 13.72 47.17
N LEU A 16 -47.17 14.39 47.84
CA LEU A 16 -47.03 15.14 49.12
C LEU A 16 -46.02 16.34 49.00
N LEU A 17 -45.42 16.76 50.11
CA LEU A 17 -44.52 17.93 50.34
C LEU A 17 -43.03 17.50 50.41
N GLY A 18 -41.98 18.34 50.45
CA GLY A 18 -41.74 19.81 50.45
C GLY A 18 -40.20 20.02 50.41
N PHE A 19 -39.57 21.16 50.10
CA PHE A 19 -39.73 22.53 50.62
C PHE A 19 -39.08 23.59 49.68
N SER A 20 -39.20 24.88 50.02
CA SER A 20 -38.73 26.05 49.24
C SER A 20 -37.49 26.74 49.85
N VAL A 21 -36.63 27.33 48.99
CA VAL A 21 -36.00 28.66 49.19
C VAL A 21 -35.81 29.32 47.80
N ALA A 22 -35.81 30.66 47.71
CA ALA A 22 -35.62 31.40 46.46
C ALA A 22 -34.77 32.68 46.67
N SER A 23 -34.38 33.33 45.55
CA SER A 23 -33.79 34.69 45.43
C SER A 23 -32.30 34.88 45.82
N PRO A 24 -31.61 35.93 45.32
CA PRO A 24 -31.74 36.57 44.00
C PRO A 24 -30.41 36.97 43.29
N GLY A 25 -30.50 37.14 41.96
CA GLY A 25 -29.85 38.15 41.11
C GLY A 25 -28.42 38.68 41.35
N ILE A 26 -27.56 38.53 40.33
CA ILE A 26 -26.52 39.51 39.96
C ILE A 26 -26.74 39.91 38.49
N ALA A 27 -26.64 41.21 38.17
CA ALA A 27 -26.88 41.73 36.83
C ALA A 27 -25.64 41.58 35.92
N GLN A 28 -25.86 41.35 34.62
CA GLN A 28 -24.81 41.51 33.60
C GLN A 28 -24.89 42.91 32.98
N GLU A 29 -23.78 43.63 33.05
CA GLU A 29 -23.65 45.02 32.61
C GLU A 29 -23.48 45.11 31.08
N LYS A 30 -24.29 45.96 30.42
CA LYS A 30 -24.24 46.15 28.97
C LYS A 30 -23.17 47.16 28.58
N ILE A 31 -21.92 46.72 28.43
CA ILE A 31 -20.90 47.52 27.74
C ILE A 31 -21.15 47.45 26.22
N ARG A 32 -21.73 48.53 25.67
CA ARG A 32 -21.71 48.80 24.22
C ARG A 32 -20.27 49.10 23.79
N ASN A 33 -19.80 48.46 22.73
CA ASN A 33 -18.72 49.01 21.91
C ASN A 33 -19.16 49.02 20.44
N ASN A 34 -19.15 50.20 19.82
CA ASN A 34 -19.55 50.40 18.44
C ASN A 34 -18.35 50.16 17.51
N TYR A 35 -18.50 49.25 16.55
CA TYR A 35 -17.69 49.25 15.33
C TYR A 35 -18.62 49.08 14.11
N ALA A 36 -18.17 49.58 12.95
CA ALA A 36 -19.06 50.00 11.87
C ALA A 36 -19.82 48.87 11.15
N SER A 37 -21.03 49.18 10.70
CA SER A 37 -21.89 48.28 9.94
C SER A 37 -21.36 48.03 8.51
N PRO A 38 -21.21 46.77 8.08
CA PRO A 38 -21.12 46.44 6.65
C PRO A 38 -22.46 46.78 5.97
N SER A 39 -22.44 47.60 4.93
CA SER A 39 -23.67 48.07 4.28
C SER A 39 -24.23 47.09 3.25
N LYS A 40 -25.57 47.11 3.13
CA LYS A 40 -26.42 46.49 2.09
C LYS A 40 -26.61 44.96 2.17
N LYS A 41 -27.90 44.60 2.18
CA LYS A 41 -28.45 43.24 2.28
C LYS A 41 -28.05 42.40 1.07
N ALA A 42 -27.38 41.27 1.29
CA ALA A 42 -27.61 40.11 0.44
C ALA A 42 -29.00 39.55 0.74
N HIS A 43 -29.71 39.05 -0.27
CA HIS A 43 -30.96 38.32 -0.02
C HIS A 43 -30.62 37.00 0.71
N PRO A 44 -31.35 36.63 1.78
CA PRO A 44 -31.17 35.32 2.40
C PRO A 44 -31.60 34.24 1.39
N LEU A 45 -30.67 33.37 1.03
CA LEU A 45 -30.97 32.21 0.19
C LEU A 45 -31.96 31.29 0.92
N PRO A 46 -32.93 30.67 0.21
CA PRO A 46 -33.86 29.72 0.81
C PRO A 46 -33.11 28.47 1.31
N ALA A 47 -33.75 27.75 2.24
CA ALA A 47 -33.13 26.71 3.06
C ALA A 47 -32.29 25.68 2.27
N THR A 48 -30.99 25.60 2.62
CA THR A 48 -30.05 24.51 2.32
C THR A 48 -30.18 23.87 0.93
N ARG A 49 -30.02 24.67 -0.13
CA ARG A 49 -29.86 24.16 -1.49
C ARG A 49 -28.44 23.62 -1.69
N TRP A 50 -28.29 22.29 -1.62
CA TRP A 50 -27.02 21.59 -1.87
C TRP A 50 -26.48 21.88 -3.28
N VAL A 51 -25.16 21.97 -3.39
CA VAL A 51 -24.44 22.21 -4.66
C VAL A 51 -23.64 20.97 -5.04
N ALA A 52 -23.93 20.42 -6.21
CA ALA A 52 -23.14 19.37 -6.84
C ALA A 52 -21.76 19.90 -7.26
N VAL A 53 -20.70 19.18 -6.90
CA VAL A 53 -19.32 19.44 -7.29
C VAL A 53 -18.78 18.18 -7.98
N GLY A 54 -18.92 18.14 -9.31
CA GLY A 54 -18.50 17.01 -10.14
C GLY A 54 -17.01 17.07 -10.47
N TYR A 55 -16.32 15.93 -10.41
CA TYR A 55 -14.88 15.80 -10.69
C TYR A 55 -14.56 14.63 -11.64
N SER A 56 -15.58 14.04 -12.29
CA SER A 56 -15.44 12.83 -13.12
C SER A 56 -14.36 12.93 -14.20
N ASP A 57 -14.13 14.12 -14.75
CA ASP A 57 -13.19 14.33 -15.87
C ASP A 57 -11.76 14.66 -15.42
N LEU A 58 -11.52 14.65 -14.10
CA LEU A 58 -10.18 14.58 -13.51
C LEU A 58 -9.74 13.13 -13.22
N LEU A 59 -10.66 12.16 -13.25
CA LEU A 59 -10.35 10.78 -12.92
C LEU A 59 -9.66 10.05 -14.08
N ASP A 60 -8.53 9.41 -13.78
CA ASP A 60 -8.03 8.28 -14.56
C ASP A 60 -8.98 7.08 -14.38
N LYS A 61 -10.04 7.10 -15.20
CA LYS A 61 -11.08 6.07 -15.31
C LYS A 61 -10.53 4.69 -15.72
N ASN A 62 -9.30 4.62 -16.24
CA ASN A 62 -8.65 3.39 -16.68
C ASN A 62 -7.67 2.80 -15.64
N LYS A 63 -7.33 3.56 -14.59
CA LYS A 63 -6.46 3.09 -13.50
C LYS A 63 -6.99 1.78 -12.91
N ILE A 64 -6.11 0.79 -12.77
CA ILE A 64 -6.44 -0.49 -12.15
C ILE A 64 -6.48 -0.34 -10.62
N ILE A 65 -7.53 -0.85 -9.99
CA ILE A 65 -7.67 -0.90 -8.53
C ILE A 65 -7.20 -2.26 -7.97
N ARG A 66 -7.07 -2.39 -6.64
CA ARG A 66 -6.57 -3.61 -5.94
C ARG A 66 -7.32 -4.94 -6.22
N THR A 67 -8.45 -4.88 -6.92
CA THR A 67 -9.20 -6.06 -7.37
C THR A 67 -8.92 -6.44 -8.83
N GLY A 68 -7.92 -5.82 -9.47
CA GLY A 68 -7.49 -6.11 -10.85
C GLY A 68 -8.34 -5.44 -11.95
N GLN A 69 -9.47 -4.81 -11.60
CA GLN A 69 -10.36 -4.15 -12.57
C GLN A 69 -10.08 -2.64 -12.74
N PRO A 70 -10.49 -2.03 -13.86
CA PRO A 70 -10.45 -0.58 -14.04
C PRO A 70 -11.40 0.18 -13.10
N LEU A 71 -10.96 1.33 -12.59
CA LEU A 71 -11.70 2.20 -11.67
C LEU A 71 -13.12 2.53 -12.17
N ARG A 72 -13.29 2.79 -13.48
CA ARG A 72 -14.61 3.08 -14.10
C ARG A 72 -15.68 2.03 -13.82
N SER A 73 -15.30 0.75 -13.71
CA SER A 73 -16.23 -0.35 -13.41
C SER A 73 -16.58 -0.39 -11.93
N ALA A 74 -15.59 -0.15 -11.07
CA ALA A 74 -15.73 -0.24 -9.62
C ALA A 74 -16.50 0.94 -8.98
N LEU A 75 -16.47 2.13 -9.59
CA LEU A 75 -17.14 3.34 -9.07
C LEU A 75 -18.63 3.15 -8.73
N SER A 76 -19.34 2.25 -9.43
CA SER A 76 -20.77 2.02 -9.25
C SER A 76 -21.13 0.92 -8.24
N ASP A 77 -20.15 0.14 -7.76
CA ASP A 77 -20.39 -1.03 -6.89
C ASP A 77 -20.14 -0.68 -5.41
N PRO A 78 -21.17 -0.71 -4.54
CA PRO A 78 -21.01 -0.48 -3.11
C PRO A 78 -20.05 -1.45 -2.41
N ALA A 79 -19.91 -2.69 -2.88
CA ALA A 79 -19.00 -3.68 -2.29
C ALA A 79 -17.52 -3.35 -2.54
N LEU A 80 -17.23 -2.51 -3.55
CA LEU A 80 -15.89 -2.08 -3.92
C LEU A 80 -15.51 -0.70 -3.35
N ARG A 81 -16.39 -0.08 -2.55
CA ARG A 81 -16.22 1.28 -2.03
C ARG A 81 -14.84 1.52 -1.40
N GLY A 82 -14.38 0.65 -0.51
CA GLY A 82 -13.04 0.75 0.09
C GLY A 82 -11.87 0.59 -0.88
N ALA A 83 -12.05 -0.14 -1.99
CA ALA A 83 -11.07 -0.24 -3.07
C ALA A 83 -11.09 0.96 -4.04
N VAL A 84 -12.08 1.84 -3.91
CA VAL A 84 -12.29 3.05 -4.73
C VAL A 84 -11.88 4.32 -3.95
N GLN A 85 -12.13 4.37 -2.64
CA GLN A 85 -11.86 5.49 -1.72
C GLN A 85 -10.52 6.23 -1.96
N PRO A 86 -9.34 5.56 -2.02
CA PRO A 86 -8.05 6.24 -2.21
C PRO A 86 -7.90 6.99 -3.55
N PHE A 87 -8.76 6.69 -4.53
CA PHE A 87 -8.76 7.33 -5.85
C PHE A 87 -9.76 8.48 -5.97
N VAL A 88 -10.71 8.63 -5.03
CA VAL A 88 -11.82 9.58 -5.16
C VAL A 88 -11.94 10.58 -4.00
N ASP A 89 -11.60 10.22 -2.75
CA ASP A 89 -11.76 11.13 -1.60
C ASP A 89 -10.75 12.28 -1.66
N ARG A 90 -9.57 12.02 -2.22
CA ARG A 90 -8.54 12.98 -2.63
C ARG A 90 -8.96 14.07 -3.65
N TYR A 91 -10.25 14.18 -4.00
CA TYR A 91 -10.81 15.29 -4.80
C TYR A 91 -11.60 16.31 -3.95
N SER A 92 -11.71 16.10 -2.64
CA SER A 92 -12.35 17.04 -1.70
C SER A 92 -11.66 18.41 -1.63
N TYR A 93 -10.38 18.52 -2.05
CA TYR A 93 -9.67 19.80 -2.22
C TYR A 93 -10.34 20.76 -3.22
N LEU A 94 -11.33 20.29 -3.99
CA LEU A 94 -12.17 21.12 -4.87
C LEU A 94 -13.29 21.86 -4.11
N LEU A 95 -13.63 21.44 -2.89
CA LEU A 95 -14.70 22.05 -2.08
C LEU A 95 -14.39 23.51 -1.68
N PRO A 96 -13.15 23.89 -1.26
CA PRO A 96 -12.77 25.30 -1.09
C PRO A 96 -13.02 26.15 -2.35
N TYR A 97 -12.59 25.67 -3.52
CA TYR A 97 -12.81 26.39 -4.79
C TYR A 97 -14.30 26.53 -5.13
N ALA A 98 -15.11 25.50 -4.83
CA ALA A 98 -16.56 25.58 -5.00
C ALA A 98 -17.19 26.65 -4.07
N VAL A 99 -16.70 26.81 -2.83
CA VAL A 99 -17.12 27.90 -1.92
C VAL A 99 -16.75 29.27 -2.50
N GLU A 100 -15.54 29.43 -3.03
CA GLU A 100 -15.09 30.71 -3.64
C GLU A 100 -15.84 31.06 -4.93
N MET A 101 -16.21 30.08 -5.75
CA MET A 101 -17.06 30.29 -6.94
C MET A 101 -18.48 30.73 -6.59
N LEU A 102 -19.01 30.35 -5.41
CA LEU A 102 -20.35 30.69 -4.95
C LEU A 102 -20.40 32.03 -4.19
N ASN A 103 -19.43 32.27 -3.30
CA ASN A 103 -19.42 33.39 -2.35
C ASN A 103 -18.46 34.54 -2.75
N GLY A 104 -17.68 34.36 -3.81
CA GLY A 104 -16.52 35.21 -4.11
C GLY A 104 -15.25 34.74 -3.38
N PRO A 105 -14.08 35.26 -3.77
CA PRO A 105 -12.79 34.72 -3.35
C PRO A 105 -12.44 35.12 -1.91
N ASN A 106 -11.73 34.23 -1.23
CA ASN A 106 -11.26 34.45 0.12
C ASN A 106 -10.26 35.65 0.15
N PRO A 107 -10.43 36.64 1.05
CA PRO A 107 -9.46 37.72 1.21
C PRO A 107 -8.09 37.23 1.72
N SER A 108 -8.04 36.11 2.43
CA SER A 108 -6.79 35.44 2.82
C SER A 108 -6.51 34.25 1.91
N TYR A 109 -5.28 34.10 1.42
CA TYR A 109 -4.84 32.81 0.85
C TYR A 109 -4.96 31.72 1.91
N HIS A 110 -5.55 30.58 1.56
CA HIS A 110 -5.63 29.42 2.44
C HIS A 110 -4.88 28.23 1.82
N LYS A 111 -3.99 27.62 2.60
CA LYS A 111 -3.21 26.41 2.28
C LYS A 111 -3.83 25.18 2.95
N ASP A 112 -3.69 24.01 2.36
CA ASP A 112 -4.06 22.73 3.00
C ASP A 112 -3.05 22.41 4.13
N ILE A 113 -3.53 22.13 5.34
CA ILE A 113 -2.69 21.89 6.53
C ILE A 113 -1.72 20.70 6.34
N THR A 114 -2.05 19.73 5.48
CA THR A 114 -1.20 18.55 5.25
C THR A 114 0.09 18.91 4.55
N ALA A 115 0.16 20.06 3.87
CA ALA A 115 1.37 20.57 3.22
C ALA A 115 2.33 21.30 4.20
N ASP A 116 2.04 21.32 5.50
CA ASP A 116 3.03 21.57 6.56
C ASP A 116 3.75 20.28 7.02
N TYR A 117 3.24 19.12 6.59
CA TYR A 117 3.74 17.78 6.93
C TYR A 117 4.00 16.98 5.64
N PRO A 118 5.16 17.13 4.98
CA PRO A 118 5.47 16.40 3.76
C PRO A 118 5.46 14.88 3.95
N ILE A 119 5.21 14.13 2.86
CA ILE A 119 5.20 12.66 2.90
C ILE A 119 6.60 12.15 3.30
N GLY A 120 6.64 11.17 4.20
CA GLY A 120 7.86 10.60 4.76
C GLY A 120 8.51 11.38 5.91
N THR A 121 8.00 12.56 6.30
CA THR A 121 8.52 13.29 7.48
C THR A 121 7.85 12.83 8.78
N SER A 122 8.42 13.29 9.91
CA SER A 122 7.75 13.22 11.21
C SER A 122 6.41 13.96 11.15
N GLN A 123 5.35 13.39 11.73
CA GLN A 123 3.98 13.89 11.60
C GLN A 123 3.07 13.36 12.73
N PRO A 124 2.17 14.16 13.32
CA PRO A 124 1.11 13.64 14.19
C PRO A 124 0.24 12.59 13.51
N ALA A 125 -0.25 11.62 14.27
CA ALA A 125 -1.04 10.51 13.72
C ALA A 125 -2.33 10.96 12.99
N TRP A 126 -2.93 12.10 13.35
CA TRP A 126 -4.09 12.68 12.63
C TRP A 126 -3.79 13.07 11.17
N VAL A 127 -2.54 13.39 10.81
CA VAL A 127 -2.21 13.97 9.49
C VAL A 127 -2.60 13.05 8.34
N ALA A 128 -2.44 11.73 8.49
CA ALA A 128 -2.82 10.77 7.45
C ALA A 128 -4.33 10.72 7.20
N ILE A 129 -5.17 10.98 8.21
CA ILE A 129 -6.64 11.00 8.08
C ILE A 129 -7.08 12.21 7.23
N VAL A 130 -6.39 13.35 7.37
CA VAL A 130 -6.64 14.54 6.54
C VAL A 130 -6.07 14.32 5.12
N ARG A 131 -4.85 13.74 5.01
CA ARG A 131 -4.19 13.48 3.70
C ARG A 131 -4.97 12.49 2.81
N GLU A 132 -5.81 11.63 3.38
CA GLU A 132 -6.74 10.77 2.62
C GLU A 132 -7.73 11.58 1.76
N GLY A 133 -8.12 12.77 2.22
CA GLY A 133 -9.13 13.63 1.61
C GLY A 133 -10.52 13.54 2.24
N THR A 134 -10.77 12.60 3.15
CA THR A 134 -12.05 12.48 3.90
C THR A 134 -12.31 13.67 4.84
N ILE A 135 -11.28 14.43 5.17
CA ILE A 135 -11.34 15.70 5.91
C ILE A 135 -10.43 16.68 5.18
N VAL A 136 -10.90 17.90 4.89
CA VAL A 136 -10.04 18.99 4.40
C VAL A 136 -9.95 20.07 5.47
N VAL A 137 -8.74 20.51 5.79
CA VAL A 137 -8.48 21.66 6.68
C VAL A 137 -7.61 22.66 5.93
N MET A 138 -8.22 23.78 5.56
CA MET A 138 -7.57 24.90 4.90
C MET A 138 -7.27 25.99 5.93
N THR A 139 -6.10 26.65 5.88
CA THR A 139 -5.71 27.70 6.83
C THR A 139 -4.94 28.84 6.17
N ASP A 140 -5.10 30.06 6.68
CA ASP A 140 -4.29 31.21 6.27
C ASP A 140 -3.05 31.47 7.15
N HIS A 141 -2.82 30.63 8.17
CA HIS A 141 -1.78 30.80 9.20
C HIS A 141 -1.79 32.18 9.90
N SER A 142 -2.88 32.96 9.80
CA SER A 142 -3.02 34.33 10.31
C SER A 142 -4.23 34.51 11.24
N GLY A 143 -4.98 33.44 11.51
CA GLY A 143 -6.11 33.42 12.44
C GLY A 143 -7.40 32.85 11.87
N SER A 144 -7.37 32.26 10.66
CA SER A 144 -8.53 31.62 10.02
C SER A 144 -8.28 30.14 9.66
N ALA A 145 -9.34 29.34 9.76
CA ALA A 145 -9.42 27.99 9.23
C ALA A 145 -10.79 27.69 8.59
N GLN A 146 -10.79 27.00 7.45
CA GLN A 146 -11.98 26.42 6.83
C GLN A 146 -11.87 24.89 6.85
N VAL A 147 -12.91 24.21 7.32
CA VAL A 147 -12.91 22.75 7.54
C VAL A 147 -14.07 22.12 6.77
N PHE A 148 -13.80 21.13 5.92
CA PHE A 148 -14.82 20.43 5.13
C PHE A 148 -14.95 18.98 5.61
N LEU A 149 -16.19 18.59 5.94
CA LEU A 149 -16.47 17.34 6.67
C LEU A 149 -17.69 16.58 6.09
N PRO A 150 -17.67 15.24 6.05
CA PRO A 150 -18.80 14.45 5.57
C PRO A 150 -19.92 14.40 6.62
N ALA A 151 -21.07 15.04 6.34
CA ALA A 151 -22.27 15.06 7.18
C ALA A 151 -23.50 15.68 6.48
N GLU A 152 -24.67 15.64 7.13
CA GLU A 152 -25.91 16.32 6.70
C GLU A 152 -25.91 17.84 6.96
N SER A 153 -25.25 18.31 8.01
CA SER A 153 -25.24 19.74 8.39
C SER A 153 -23.89 20.15 8.95
N ALA A 154 -23.49 21.41 8.75
CA ALA A 154 -22.20 21.91 9.21
C ALA A 154 -21.97 21.74 10.72
N HIS A 155 -23.00 21.98 11.54
CA HIS A 155 -22.90 21.82 12.99
C HIS A 155 -22.82 20.34 13.41
N SER A 156 -23.60 19.45 12.78
CA SER A 156 -23.48 18.01 13.07
C SER A 156 -22.13 17.45 12.59
N ALA A 157 -21.58 17.96 11.48
CA ALA A 157 -20.24 17.61 11.01
C ALA A 157 -19.17 18.00 12.05
N TYR A 158 -19.22 19.24 12.53
CA TYR A 158 -18.32 19.71 13.58
C TYR A 158 -18.37 18.79 14.82
N VAL A 159 -19.57 18.48 15.33
CA VAL A 159 -19.74 17.63 16.52
C VAL A 159 -19.28 16.19 16.28
N GLN A 160 -19.59 15.60 15.13
CA GLN A 160 -19.25 14.20 14.80
C GLN A 160 -17.75 13.99 14.63
N HIS A 161 -17.07 14.92 13.94
CA HIS A 161 -15.63 14.82 13.66
C HIS A 161 -14.75 15.56 14.67
N TYR A 162 -15.34 16.24 15.67
CA TYR A 162 -14.63 16.98 16.72
C TYR A 162 -13.43 16.22 17.33
N PRO A 163 -13.53 14.92 17.66
CA PRO A 163 -12.41 14.19 18.26
C PRO A 163 -11.15 14.14 17.38
N VAL A 164 -11.29 14.23 16.05
CA VAL A 164 -10.16 14.26 15.10
C VAL A 164 -9.73 15.71 14.85
N ILE A 165 -10.66 16.58 14.43
CA ILE A 165 -10.33 17.94 13.98
C ILE A 165 -9.81 18.84 15.10
N ARG A 166 -10.10 18.55 16.38
CA ARG A 166 -9.54 19.29 17.52
C ARG A 166 -8.01 19.34 17.51
N HIS A 167 -7.35 18.30 16.99
CA HIS A 167 -5.90 18.23 16.92
C HIS A 167 -5.34 19.16 15.82
N ALA A 168 -5.90 19.08 14.61
CA ALA A 168 -5.55 19.99 13.51
C ALA A 168 -5.84 21.46 13.85
N LEU A 169 -7.00 21.76 14.45
CA LEU A 169 -7.36 23.12 14.86
C LEU A 169 -6.49 23.62 16.03
N SER A 170 -6.00 22.75 16.91
CA SER A 170 -5.05 23.11 17.97
C SER A 170 -3.69 23.56 17.43
N THR A 171 -3.20 22.96 16.33
CA THR A 171 -1.94 23.39 15.70
C THR A 171 -2.05 24.70 14.93
N LEU A 172 -3.28 25.20 14.72
CA LEU A 172 -3.56 26.48 14.05
C LEU A 172 -3.88 27.63 15.02
N LEU A 173 -3.86 27.38 16.34
CA LEU A 173 -4.11 28.43 17.33
C LEU A 173 -3.05 29.55 17.25
N PRO A 174 -3.46 30.82 17.09
CA PRO A 174 -2.55 31.97 17.06
C PRO A 174 -1.59 32.03 18.26
N THR A 175 -0.32 32.31 17.99
CA THR A 175 0.75 32.36 19.02
C THR A 175 0.64 33.54 19.98
N ASP A 176 -0.21 34.52 19.68
CA ASP A 176 -0.56 35.64 20.57
C ASP A 176 -1.70 35.28 21.55
N GLY A 177 -2.26 34.07 21.48
CA GLY A 177 -3.39 33.61 22.28
C GLY A 177 -4.76 34.10 21.80
N SER A 178 -4.83 34.75 20.63
CA SER A 178 -6.10 35.18 20.04
C SER A 178 -6.95 33.99 19.53
N ALA A 179 -8.25 34.21 19.39
CA ALA A 179 -9.19 33.13 19.06
C ALA A 179 -9.27 32.86 17.55
N LEU A 180 -8.82 31.67 17.13
CA LEU A 180 -8.92 31.13 15.78
C LEU A 180 -10.37 31.21 15.28
N ALA A 181 -10.59 31.83 14.11
CA ALA A 181 -11.86 31.80 13.41
C ALA A 181 -11.98 30.49 12.63
N VAL A 182 -13.09 29.79 12.81
CA VAL A 182 -13.35 28.50 12.15
C VAL A 182 -14.68 28.56 11.39
N GLU A 183 -14.61 28.24 10.09
CA GLU A 183 -15.78 27.95 9.26
C GLU A 183 -15.83 26.45 8.98
N VAL A 184 -16.89 25.77 9.40
CA VAL A 184 -17.10 24.34 9.12
C VAL A 184 -18.15 24.19 8.04
N TYR A 185 -17.82 23.50 6.96
CA TYR A 185 -18.71 23.14 5.84
C TYR A 185 -19.03 21.65 5.88
N ALA A 186 -20.27 21.29 5.55
CA ALA A 186 -20.69 19.89 5.42
C ALA A 186 -20.77 19.47 3.95
N TYR A 187 -20.37 18.23 3.66
CA TYR A 187 -20.55 17.63 2.33
C TYR A 187 -21.05 16.17 2.40
N LYS A 188 -21.50 15.65 1.26
CA LYS A 188 -21.72 14.20 1.02
C LYS A 188 -20.97 13.80 -0.25
N HIS A 189 -20.75 12.51 -0.47
CA HIS A 189 -19.90 12.05 -1.56
C HIS A 189 -20.47 10.83 -2.31
N SER A 190 -20.84 11.03 -3.57
CA SER A 190 -21.32 9.98 -4.47
C SER A 190 -20.17 9.51 -5.36
N TYR A 191 -19.55 8.38 -4.98
CA TYR A 191 -18.49 7.74 -5.78
C TYR A 191 -19.01 7.39 -7.18
N ARG A 192 -20.21 6.80 -7.25
CA ARG A 192 -20.91 6.41 -8.49
C ARG A 192 -21.05 7.56 -9.49
N ASN A 193 -21.35 8.76 -9.00
CA ASN A 193 -21.53 9.95 -9.85
C ASN A 193 -20.22 10.72 -10.06
N SER A 194 -19.14 10.36 -9.35
CA SER A 194 -17.91 11.15 -9.23
C SER A 194 -18.21 12.61 -8.83
N GLU A 195 -18.99 12.78 -7.76
CA GLU A 195 -19.59 14.05 -7.38
C GLU A 195 -19.71 14.20 -5.86
N PHE A 196 -19.27 15.34 -5.34
CA PHE A 196 -19.61 15.77 -3.97
C PHE A 196 -20.90 16.59 -3.97
N GLN A 197 -21.64 16.54 -2.87
CA GLN A 197 -22.77 17.44 -2.61
C GLN A 197 -22.35 18.34 -1.44
N LEU A 198 -22.09 19.62 -1.72
CA LEU A 198 -21.63 20.61 -0.75
C LEU A 198 -22.82 21.39 -0.16
N ASN A 199 -22.83 21.59 1.16
CA ASN A 199 -23.69 22.57 1.80
C ASN A 199 -22.90 23.89 1.95
N PRO A 200 -23.23 24.95 1.20
CA PRO A 200 -22.47 26.20 1.17
C PRO A 200 -22.70 27.10 2.40
N GLN A 201 -23.56 26.70 3.35
CA GLN A 201 -23.83 27.43 4.60
C GLN A 201 -23.00 26.82 5.74
N PRO A 202 -21.89 27.46 6.17
CA PRO A 202 -21.04 26.92 7.23
C PRO A 202 -21.57 27.21 8.64
N TYR A 203 -21.15 26.37 9.57
CA TYR A 203 -21.18 26.66 11.01
C TYR A 203 -19.94 27.46 11.36
N ARG A 204 -20.13 28.67 11.91
CA ARG A 204 -19.07 29.65 12.18
C ARG A 204 -18.91 29.90 13.66
N PHE A 205 -17.67 29.90 14.14
CA PHE A 205 -17.35 30.26 15.52
C PHE A 205 -15.91 30.79 15.64
N ARG A 206 -15.54 31.26 16.84
CA ARG A 206 -14.16 31.55 17.24
C ARG A 206 -13.82 30.78 18.51
N SER A 207 -12.61 30.27 18.64
CA SER A 207 -12.12 29.69 19.89
C SER A 207 -10.63 29.90 20.11
N ALA A 208 -10.23 30.13 21.36
CA ALA A 208 -8.84 30.18 21.80
C ALA A 208 -8.31 28.80 22.27
N SER A 209 -9.13 27.74 22.21
CA SER A 209 -8.71 26.37 22.52
C SER A 209 -9.63 25.31 21.90
N PHE A 210 -9.10 24.09 21.71
CA PHE A 210 -9.88 22.93 21.24
C PHE A 210 -9.71 21.76 22.23
N PRO A 211 -10.30 21.85 23.44
CA PRO A 211 -10.12 20.86 24.49
C PRO A 211 -10.74 19.51 24.12
N ARG A 212 -10.36 18.46 24.87
CA ARG A 212 -11.01 17.15 24.87
C ARG A 212 -12.55 17.23 24.91
N PRO A 213 -13.28 16.29 24.28
CA PRO A 213 -14.75 16.32 24.27
C PRO A 213 -15.34 16.32 25.69
N ALA A 214 -16.46 17.03 25.88
CA ALA A 214 -17.12 17.12 27.18
C ALA A 214 -17.62 15.76 27.67
N GLY A 215 -17.47 15.49 28.97
CA GLY A 215 -17.91 14.22 29.59
C GLY A 215 -16.98 13.02 29.40
N THR A 216 -15.87 13.15 28.66
CA THR A 216 -14.83 12.10 28.61
C THR A 216 -13.95 12.09 29.87
N ILE A 217 -13.12 11.07 30.01
CA ILE A 217 -11.89 11.10 30.80
C ILE A 217 -10.68 11.10 29.84
N PRO A 218 -9.57 11.79 30.19
CA PRO A 218 -8.38 11.85 29.35
C PRO A 218 -7.65 10.51 29.29
N LEU A 219 -6.86 10.31 28.23
CA LEU A 219 -5.95 9.18 28.07
C LEU A 219 -4.55 9.55 28.61
N ASP A 220 -3.96 8.70 29.45
CA ASP A 220 -2.62 8.92 30.00
C ASP A 220 -1.52 8.53 28.98
N LEU A 221 -1.30 9.40 27.98
CA LEU A 221 -0.24 9.19 26.98
C LEU A 221 1.16 9.06 27.63
N ALA A 222 1.42 9.74 28.75
CA ALA A 222 2.71 9.65 29.44
C ALA A 222 2.90 8.30 30.15
N GLY A 223 1.84 7.77 30.74
CA GLY A 223 1.77 6.42 31.31
C GLY A 223 1.92 5.32 30.26
N LEU A 224 1.35 5.52 29.06
CA LEU A 224 1.50 4.60 27.92
C LEU A 224 2.91 4.68 27.31
N GLU A 225 3.48 5.87 27.12
CA GLU A 225 4.85 6.05 26.62
C GLU A 225 5.87 5.42 27.59
N THR A 226 5.68 5.61 28.91
CA THR A 226 6.48 4.95 29.95
C THR A 226 6.37 3.41 29.89
N PHE A 227 5.20 2.89 29.53
CA PHE A 227 4.94 1.45 29.40
C PHE A 227 5.65 0.86 28.17
N PHE A 228 5.51 1.46 26.99
CA PHE A 228 6.23 1.02 25.78
C PHE A 228 7.75 1.21 25.91
N THR A 229 8.20 2.30 26.55
CA THR A 229 9.62 2.54 26.88
C THR A 229 10.23 1.41 27.73
N ARG A 230 9.44 0.71 28.57
CA ARG A 230 9.88 -0.52 29.25
C ARG A 230 9.98 -1.70 28.28
N GLY A 231 8.93 -1.94 27.49
CA GLY A 231 8.96 -2.87 26.35
C GLY A 231 8.87 -4.34 26.72
N GLY A 232 7.99 -4.68 27.66
CA GLY A 232 7.48 -6.04 27.79
C GLY A 232 6.58 -6.44 26.62
N GLN A 233 6.21 -7.71 26.56
CA GLN A 233 5.26 -8.24 25.58
C GLN A 233 3.82 -7.91 26.00
N LEU A 234 3.09 -7.21 25.13
CA LEU A 234 1.71 -6.74 25.37
C LEU A 234 0.72 -7.92 25.32
N GLU A 235 0.12 -8.27 26.46
CA GLU A 235 -0.73 -9.46 26.62
C GLU A 235 -2.20 -9.15 26.93
N CYS A 236 -2.49 -8.11 27.72
CA CYS A 236 -3.85 -7.79 28.15
C CYS A 236 -4.13 -6.27 28.15
N ALA A 237 -5.41 -5.90 28.19
CA ALA A 237 -5.84 -4.52 28.45
C ALA A 237 -7.11 -4.47 29.33
N GLU A 238 -7.26 -3.38 30.09
CA GLU A 238 -8.46 -3.01 30.87
C GLU A 238 -8.95 -1.62 30.42
N ILE A 239 -10.26 -1.41 30.35
CA ILE A 239 -10.86 -0.08 30.29
C ILE A 239 -11.69 0.16 31.56
N SER A 240 -11.47 1.30 32.22
CA SER A 240 -12.15 1.65 33.47
C SER A 240 -12.53 3.13 33.53
N ARG A 241 -13.78 3.40 33.89
CA ARG A 241 -14.34 4.77 34.04
C ARG A 241 -13.61 5.66 35.05
N GLN A 242 -12.79 5.07 35.94
CA GLN A 242 -11.96 5.80 36.90
C GLN A 242 -10.50 5.94 36.44
N LYS A 243 -10.03 5.07 35.54
CA LYS A 243 -8.59 4.86 35.27
C LYS A 243 -8.17 4.99 33.80
N GLY A 244 -9.13 5.15 32.88
CA GLY A 244 -8.85 5.18 31.45
C GLY A 244 -8.55 3.80 30.87
N LEU A 245 -7.61 3.76 29.92
CA LEU A 245 -7.05 2.54 29.36
C LEU A 245 -5.82 2.12 30.17
N ILE A 246 -5.79 0.85 30.57
CA ILE A 246 -4.63 0.22 31.19
C ILE A 246 -4.14 -0.89 30.27
N LEU A 247 -2.87 -0.85 29.86
CA LEU A 247 -2.22 -1.93 29.14
C LEU A 247 -1.41 -2.79 30.10
N TYR A 248 -1.34 -4.09 29.85
CA TYR A 248 -0.59 -5.07 30.64
C TYR A 248 0.42 -5.80 29.77
N ALA A 249 1.66 -5.88 30.25
CA ALA A 249 2.73 -6.58 29.56
C ALA A 249 3.47 -7.55 30.49
N LYS A 250 3.84 -8.69 29.92
CA LYS A 250 4.70 -9.70 30.53
C LYS A 250 6.17 -9.41 30.20
N GLU A 251 7.07 -9.81 31.08
CA GLU A 251 8.52 -9.74 30.83
C GLU A 251 8.91 -10.71 29.71
N ALA A 252 9.65 -10.22 28.71
CA ALA A 252 9.99 -10.94 27.49
C ALA A 252 11.31 -10.39 26.90
N SER A 253 11.81 -11.02 25.83
CA SER A 253 12.85 -10.45 24.97
C SER A 253 12.39 -9.12 24.34
N LYS A 254 13.33 -8.29 23.88
CA LYS A 254 13.05 -6.97 23.26
C LYS A 254 12.06 -7.11 22.10
N GLN A 255 10.80 -6.72 22.33
CA GLN A 255 9.77 -6.71 21.29
C GLN A 255 10.00 -5.53 20.33
N THR A 256 9.81 -5.77 19.03
CA THR A 256 10.15 -4.82 17.95
C THR A 256 9.10 -4.79 16.84
N LEU A 257 9.19 -3.74 16.02
CA LEU A 257 8.57 -3.57 14.70
C LEU A 257 9.58 -2.86 13.79
N SER A 258 9.83 -3.40 12.60
CA SER A 258 10.87 -2.94 11.66
C SER A 258 12.25 -2.83 12.33
N GLY A 259 12.61 -3.80 13.18
CA GLY A 259 13.88 -3.81 13.95
C GLY A 259 13.95 -2.85 15.15
N GLN A 260 13.04 -1.88 15.21
CA GLN A 260 13.01 -0.85 16.24
C GLN A 260 12.07 -1.24 17.39
N LYS A 261 12.36 -0.77 18.60
CA LYS A 261 11.53 -1.07 19.79
C LYS A 261 10.10 -0.54 19.60
N ILE A 262 9.10 -1.33 19.99
CA ILE A 262 7.69 -0.89 19.95
C ILE A 262 7.52 0.38 20.80
N ALA A 263 6.84 1.39 20.26
CA ALA A 263 6.58 2.68 20.91
C ALA A 263 5.09 3.03 20.86
N LEU A 264 4.69 4.08 21.61
CA LEU A 264 3.31 4.59 21.59
C LEU A 264 2.84 4.99 20.18
N SER A 265 3.75 5.44 19.32
CA SER A 265 3.48 5.76 17.92
C SER A 265 2.96 4.56 17.12
N ASP A 266 3.40 3.33 17.40
CA ASP A 266 2.88 2.14 16.71
C ASP A 266 1.45 1.81 17.18
N PHE A 267 1.16 2.02 18.46
CA PHE A 267 -0.19 1.86 19.01
C PHE A 267 -1.14 2.96 18.49
N ALA A 268 -0.64 4.18 18.27
CA ALA A 268 -1.39 5.25 17.61
C ALA A 268 -1.69 4.94 16.13
N VAL A 269 -0.76 4.31 15.40
CA VAL A 269 -1.02 3.79 14.04
C VAL A 269 -2.08 2.69 14.06
N ALA A 270 -1.98 1.72 14.98
CA ALA A 270 -2.99 0.66 15.11
C ALA A 270 -4.38 1.21 15.47
N TYR A 271 -4.44 2.23 16.34
CA TYR A 271 -5.68 2.94 16.63
C TYR A 271 -6.25 3.62 15.39
N ARG A 272 -5.44 4.39 14.65
CA ARG A 272 -5.86 5.03 13.39
C ARG A 272 -6.41 4.01 12.38
N ALA A 273 -5.70 2.90 12.19
CA ALA A 273 -6.05 1.87 11.22
C ALA A 273 -7.36 1.13 11.54
N VAL A 274 -7.74 1.05 12.83
CA VAL A 274 -9.00 0.45 13.27
C VAL A 274 -10.16 1.46 13.29
N PHE A 275 -9.93 2.69 13.73
CA PHE A 275 -11.00 3.67 14.00
C PHE A 275 -11.28 4.67 12.86
N HIS A 276 -10.30 4.92 11.98
CA HIS A 276 -10.33 6.07 11.05
C HIS A 276 -10.04 5.74 9.58
N ALA A 277 -10.04 4.46 9.20
CA ALA A 277 -9.73 4.00 7.85
C ALA A 277 -10.89 4.10 6.81
N GLY A 278 -12.08 4.54 7.23
CA GLY A 278 -13.28 4.54 6.39
C GLY A 278 -13.64 3.13 5.87
N ASP A 279 -13.97 3.04 4.58
CA ASP A 279 -14.19 1.78 3.88
C ASP A 279 -12.88 1.10 3.44
N ASN A 280 -11.79 1.88 3.26
CA ASN A 280 -10.44 1.39 2.96
C ASN A 280 -9.74 0.80 4.21
N GLN A 281 -10.39 -0.21 4.82
CA GLN A 281 -9.92 -0.92 6.02
C GLN A 281 -8.52 -1.52 5.85
N ALA A 282 -7.87 -1.86 6.98
CA ALA A 282 -6.47 -2.30 6.99
C ALA A 282 -6.19 -3.55 6.11
N PHE A 283 -5.21 -3.44 5.21
CA PHE A 283 -4.61 -4.54 4.44
C PHE A 283 -3.25 -4.08 3.85
N ILE A 284 -2.50 -5.02 3.28
CA ILE A 284 -1.44 -4.75 2.29
C ILE A 284 -1.64 -5.72 1.12
N SER A 285 -1.48 -5.26 -0.13
CA SER A 285 -1.58 -6.14 -1.29
C SER A 285 -0.56 -5.78 -2.38
N LEU A 286 0.03 -6.83 -2.96
CA LEU A 286 0.81 -6.74 -4.18
C LEU A 286 -0.11 -7.03 -5.37
N ASP A 287 -0.43 -6.01 -6.13
CA ASP A 287 -1.48 -6.01 -7.17
C ASP A 287 -0.92 -5.72 -8.57
N PRO A 288 -1.67 -6.04 -9.65
CA PRO A 288 -1.26 -5.71 -11.02
C PRO A 288 -0.87 -4.24 -11.20
N HIS A 289 0.10 -4.00 -12.09
CA HIS A 289 0.60 -2.67 -12.44
C HIS A 289 0.43 -2.43 -13.95
N LYS A 290 0.42 -1.16 -14.38
CA LYS A 290 0.26 -0.77 -15.80
C LYS A 290 1.41 -1.25 -16.69
N ASP A 291 2.61 -1.34 -16.12
CA ASP A 291 3.76 -2.06 -16.68
C ASP A 291 3.70 -3.48 -16.11
N ILE A 292 3.51 -4.45 -17.01
CA ILE A 292 3.37 -5.88 -16.70
C ILE A 292 4.60 -6.53 -16.07
N THR A 293 5.77 -5.90 -16.13
CA THR A 293 7.01 -6.35 -15.46
C THR A 293 7.15 -5.84 -14.02
N LYS A 294 6.11 -5.17 -13.50
CA LYS A 294 6.06 -4.62 -12.14
C LYS A 294 4.82 -5.09 -11.37
N THR A 295 4.75 -4.69 -10.12
CA THR A 295 3.65 -4.96 -9.19
C THR A 295 3.46 -3.74 -8.29
N THR A 296 2.21 -3.32 -8.11
CA THR A 296 1.81 -2.15 -7.31
C THR A 296 1.70 -2.56 -5.83
N VAL A 297 2.20 -1.74 -4.92
CA VAL A 297 2.09 -1.96 -3.47
C VAL A 297 0.97 -1.08 -2.93
N ASN A 298 -0.19 -1.68 -2.61
CA ASN A 298 -1.35 -0.97 -2.10
C ASN A 298 -1.54 -1.21 -0.59
N PHE A 299 -1.71 -0.15 0.17
CA PHE A 299 -2.04 -0.19 1.59
C PHE A 299 -3.51 0.19 1.83
N GLY A 300 -4.12 -0.46 2.82
CA GLY A 300 -5.35 -0.02 3.47
C GLY A 300 -5.09 0.31 4.93
N GLY A 301 -6.02 1.00 5.59
CA GLY A 301 -5.91 1.32 7.01
C GLY A 301 -4.98 2.49 7.35
N LEU A 302 -4.58 3.32 6.38
CA LEU A 302 -3.59 4.39 6.57
C LEU A 302 -2.29 3.82 7.19
N LEU A 303 -1.82 2.69 6.64
CA LEU A 303 -0.65 1.94 7.11
C LEU A 303 0.62 2.23 6.31
N GLU A 304 0.48 2.80 5.12
CA GLU A 304 1.59 3.32 4.34
C GLU A 304 2.46 4.31 5.14
N ASP A 305 3.77 4.24 4.92
CA ASP A 305 4.77 5.06 5.64
C ASP A 305 4.69 4.93 7.18
N THR A 306 4.46 3.70 7.65
CA THR A 306 4.53 3.32 9.08
C THR A 306 5.32 2.04 9.30
N ARG A 307 5.83 1.84 10.52
CA ARG A 307 6.51 0.58 10.91
C ARG A 307 5.59 -0.64 10.84
N ILE A 308 4.30 -0.48 11.15
CA ILE A 308 3.31 -1.57 10.97
C ILE A 308 3.18 -1.91 9.48
N GLY A 309 3.03 -0.91 8.61
CA GLY A 309 3.02 -1.09 7.15
C GLY A 309 4.27 -1.77 6.62
N SER A 310 5.45 -1.40 7.13
CA SER A 310 6.71 -2.05 6.79
C SER A 310 6.72 -3.53 7.19
N VAL A 311 6.31 -3.87 8.42
CA VAL A 311 6.33 -5.26 8.91
C VAL A 311 5.36 -6.14 8.11
N VAL A 312 4.14 -5.66 7.81
CA VAL A 312 3.18 -6.45 7.03
C VAL A 312 3.61 -6.58 5.57
N LEU A 313 4.28 -5.58 5.00
CA LEU A 313 4.89 -5.68 3.66
C LEU A 313 6.04 -6.69 3.64
N GLU A 314 6.98 -6.65 4.58
CA GLU A 314 8.08 -7.63 4.58
C GLU A 314 7.60 -9.05 4.93
N ALA A 315 6.58 -9.23 5.77
CA ALA A 315 5.97 -10.54 6.01
C ALA A 315 5.26 -11.09 4.75
N ASP A 316 4.57 -10.24 3.98
CA ASP A 316 3.98 -10.60 2.69
C ASP A 316 5.05 -11.05 1.68
N LYS A 317 6.19 -10.35 1.64
CA LYS A 317 7.36 -10.73 0.84
C LYS A 317 7.97 -12.04 1.34
N ARG A 318 8.06 -12.24 2.65
CA ARG A 318 8.62 -13.45 3.29
C ARG A 318 7.80 -14.70 2.98
N PHE A 319 6.48 -14.60 2.92
CA PHE A 319 5.64 -15.71 2.48
C PHE A 319 6.04 -16.16 1.06
N LYS A 320 6.34 -15.23 0.16
CA LYS A 320 6.82 -15.52 -1.21
C LYS A 320 8.22 -16.13 -1.23
N THR A 321 9.06 -15.79 -0.26
CA THR A 321 10.33 -16.50 -0.01
C THR A 321 10.10 -17.94 0.46
N ILE A 322 9.07 -18.19 1.26
CA ILE A 322 8.73 -19.53 1.80
C ILE A 322 8.02 -20.41 0.75
N SER A 323 7.25 -19.83 -0.18
CA SER A 323 6.64 -20.54 -1.31
C SER A 323 7.65 -20.85 -2.43
N SER A 324 8.46 -19.87 -2.85
CA SER A 324 9.36 -20.00 -4.00
C SER A 324 10.79 -20.42 -3.67
N GLY A 325 11.23 -20.23 -2.42
CA GLY A 325 12.61 -20.46 -1.97
C GLY A 325 13.57 -19.28 -2.18
N ILE A 326 13.21 -18.26 -2.97
CA ILE A 326 14.06 -17.09 -3.26
C ILE A 326 13.49 -15.84 -2.59
N ASP A 327 14.35 -15.03 -1.97
CA ASP A 327 13.95 -13.73 -1.43
C ASP A 327 13.71 -12.74 -2.58
N PRO A 328 12.49 -12.18 -2.74
CA PRO A 328 12.17 -11.30 -3.87
C PRO A 328 12.86 -9.94 -3.80
N THR A 329 13.48 -9.58 -2.66
CA THR A 329 14.11 -8.29 -2.38
C THR A 329 15.64 -8.39 -2.45
N THR A 330 16.26 -9.46 -1.93
CA THR A 330 17.72 -9.67 -2.00
C THR A 330 18.17 -10.59 -3.14
N TYR A 331 17.23 -11.30 -3.78
CA TYR A 331 17.45 -12.28 -4.86
C TYR A 331 18.24 -13.53 -4.45
N GLN A 332 18.40 -13.76 -3.14
CA GLN A 332 19.14 -14.88 -2.59
C GLN A 332 18.29 -16.14 -2.47
N ASP A 333 18.90 -17.31 -2.70
CA ASP A 333 18.30 -18.61 -2.37
C ASP A 333 18.32 -18.80 -0.84
N MET A 334 17.13 -18.76 -0.24
CA MET A 334 16.96 -18.83 1.21
C MET A 334 16.68 -20.26 1.71
N ARG A 335 16.55 -21.25 0.82
CA ARG A 335 16.08 -22.61 1.20
C ARG A 335 17.00 -23.27 2.23
N GLN A 336 18.31 -23.16 2.00
CA GLN A 336 19.35 -23.67 2.90
C GLN A 336 19.53 -22.82 4.18
N TYR A 337 19.02 -21.58 4.21
CA TYR A 337 18.90 -20.79 5.42
C TYR A 337 17.69 -21.27 6.24
N THR A 338 16.50 -21.35 5.63
CA THR A 338 15.26 -21.82 6.28
C THR A 338 15.45 -23.18 6.95
N ARG A 339 16.08 -24.15 6.28
CA ARG A 339 16.33 -25.51 6.78
C ARG A 339 17.12 -25.59 8.09
N ARG A 340 17.91 -24.57 8.44
CA ARG A 340 18.68 -24.50 9.69
C ARG A 340 17.80 -24.18 10.91
N PHE A 341 16.63 -23.58 10.68
CA PHE A 341 15.66 -23.21 11.71
C PHE A 341 14.40 -24.06 11.67
N VAL A 342 14.01 -24.51 10.46
CA VAL A 342 12.82 -25.29 10.13
C VAL A 342 13.25 -26.60 9.44
N PRO A 343 13.60 -27.66 10.18
CA PRO A 343 13.88 -28.97 9.61
C PRO A 343 12.69 -29.49 8.78
N GLY A 344 12.95 -30.15 7.65
CA GLY A 344 11.89 -30.60 6.73
C GLY A 344 11.31 -29.50 5.81
N PHE A 345 11.83 -28.26 5.85
CA PHE A 345 11.38 -27.22 4.92
C PHE A 345 11.59 -27.61 3.45
N LEU A 346 10.48 -27.63 2.70
CA LEU A 346 10.43 -27.61 1.24
C LEU A 346 9.54 -26.46 0.75
N SER A 347 10.03 -25.72 -0.25
CA SER A 347 9.27 -24.76 -1.04
C SER A 347 8.16 -25.45 -1.85
N VAL A 348 7.22 -24.69 -2.41
CA VAL A 348 6.17 -25.21 -3.32
C VAL A 348 6.81 -25.88 -4.55
N SER A 349 7.80 -25.21 -5.17
CA SER A 349 8.57 -25.76 -6.29
C SER A 349 9.23 -27.10 -5.97
N GLU A 350 9.82 -27.24 -4.78
CA GLU A 350 10.46 -28.50 -4.38
C GLU A 350 9.44 -29.60 -4.11
N ARG A 351 8.29 -29.28 -3.51
CA ARG A 351 7.21 -30.26 -3.28
C ARG A 351 6.63 -30.81 -4.59
N GLU A 352 6.56 -30.00 -5.64
CA GLU A 352 6.13 -30.42 -6.99
C GLU A 352 7.09 -31.41 -7.68
N PHE A 353 8.38 -31.43 -7.31
CA PHE A 353 9.32 -32.44 -7.78
C PHE A 353 9.19 -33.77 -7.03
N VAL A 354 8.72 -33.75 -5.77
CA VAL A 354 8.51 -34.96 -4.94
C VAL A 354 7.16 -35.63 -5.22
N THR A 355 6.16 -34.89 -5.70
CA THR A 355 4.87 -35.47 -6.10
C THR A 355 4.88 -35.94 -7.55
N ASP A 356 4.52 -37.22 -7.76
CA ASP A 356 4.21 -37.79 -9.08
C ASP A 356 2.90 -37.20 -9.66
N TYR A 357 2.95 -35.93 -10.03
CA TYR A 357 1.98 -35.31 -10.92
C TYR A 357 2.40 -35.62 -12.35
N GLU A 358 1.68 -36.52 -13.01
CA GLU A 358 2.00 -37.12 -14.31
C GLU A 358 2.04 -36.10 -15.47
N ASP A 359 1.40 -34.94 -15.29
CA ASP A 359 1.34 -33.91 -16.31
C ASP A 359 2.68 -33.16 -16.43
N ASN A 360 3.32 -33.31 -17.60
CA ASN A 360 4.56 -32.62 -17.97
C ASN A 360 4.33 -31.21 -18.54
N SER A 361 3.10 -30.69 -18.54
CA SER A 361 2.82 -29.32 -19.01
C SER A 361 3.36 -28.25 -18.07
N SER A 362 3.98 -27.22 -18.65
CA SER A 362 4.54 -26.06 -17.93
C SER A 362 3.42 -25.12 -17.47
N ASN A 363 2.75 -25.49 -16.38
CA ASN A 363 1.58 -24.79 -15.87
C ASN A 363 1.94 -23.50 -15.12
N TRP A 364 1.51 -22.36 -15.68
CA TRP A 364 1.62 -21.05 -15.05
C TRP A 364 0.61 -20.92 -13.91
N ILE A 365 1.08 -20.86 -12.67
CA ILE A 365 0.22 -20.90 -11.48
C ILE A 365 0.24 -19.55 -10.77
N LYS A 366 -0.86 -18.79 -10.95
CA LYS A 366 -1.14 -17.62 -10.12
C LYS A 366 -1.81 -18.05 -8.83
N THR A 367 -1.21 -17.71 -7.69
CA THR A 367 -1.75 -18.02 -6.36
C THR A 367 -1.53 -16.83 -5.45
N ARG A 368 -2.63 -16.24 -4.96
CA ARG A 368 -2.64 -15.15 -4.00
C ARG A 368 -2.51 -15.74 -2.60
N PHE A 369 -1.28 -15.79 -2.10
CA PHE A 369 -0.99 -16.07 -0.70
C PHE A 369 -1.49 -14.94 0.19
N TRP A 370 -1.96 -15.27 1.41
CA TRP A 370 -2.54 -14.35 2.37
C TRP A 370 -2.23 -14.74 3.82
N PHE A 371 -1.82 -13.79 4.64
CA PHE A 371 -2.01 -13.91 6.09
C PHE A 371 -3.38 -13.33 6.48
N TYR A 372 -4.07 -13.97 7.44
CA TYR A 372 -5.39 -13.58 7.95
C TYR A 372 -5.39 -13.45 9.50
N PRO A 373 -6.18 -12.52 10.09
CA PRO A 373 -6.20 -12.23 11.52
C PRO A 373 -7.30 -13.00 12.28
N ASP A 374 -8.01 -13.92 11.63
CA ASP A 374 -9.10 -14.72 12.20
C ASP A 374 -8.61 -15.77 13.22
N SER A 375 -7.33 -16.13 13.15
CA SER A 375 -6.58 -16.91 14.15
C SER A 375 -6.14 -16.12 15.40
N ILE A 376 -6.31 -14.79 15.42
CA ILE A 376 -5.91 -13.93 16.53
C ILE A 376 -6.97 -14.03 17.63
N ASP A 377 -6.81 -15.04 18.48
CA ASP A 377 -7.71 -15.39 19.56
C ASP A 377 -7.55 -14.45 20.77
N MET A 378 -8.63 -13.77 21.11
CA MET A 378 -8.72 -12.88 22.27
C MET A 378 -9.95 -13.22 23.11
N ILE A 379 -9.77 -13.33 24.43
CA ILE A 379 -10.85 -13.51 25.39
C ILE A 379 -11.12 -12.18 26.09
N THR A 380 -12.38 -11.75 26.08
CA THR A 380 -12.89 -10.57 26.80
C THR A 380 -13.90 -10.98 27.87
N ASP A 381 -14.05 -10.18 28.93
CA ASP A 381 -15.06 -10.45 29.97
C ASP A 381 -16.49 -10.14 29.46
N ALA A 382 -17.50 -10.52 30.24
CA ALA A 382 -18.90 -10.36 29.85
C ALA A 382 -19.30 -8.90 29.56
N ALA A 383 -18.63 -7.92 30.18
CA ALA A 383 -18.88 -6.49 30.02
C ALA A 383 -17.99 -5.79 28.98
N ASN A 384 -17.04 -6.50 28.35
CA ASN A 384 -16.00 -5.95 27.49
C ASN A 384 -15.09 -4.89 28.18
N HIS A 385 -14.90 -4.98 29.50
CA HIS A 385 -13.97 -4.13 30.26
C HIS A 385 -12.54 -4.67 30.31
N PHE A 386 -12.32 -5.97 30.12
CA PHE A 386 -11.00 -6.62 30.07
C PHE A 386 -10.83 -7.40 28.76
N VAL A 387 -9.60 -7.47 28.24
CA VAL A 387 -9.20 -8.42 27.19
C VAL A 387 -7.85 -9.04 27.51
N LYS A 388 -7.70 -10.31 27.15
CA LYS A 388 -6.45 -11.08 27.14
C LYS A 388 -6.25 -11.63 25.73
N ILE A 389 -5.02 -11.56 25.24
CA ILE A 389 -4.58 -12.20 24.01
C ILE A 389 -4.17 -13.64 24.35
N ASN A 390 -4.80 -14.62 23.70
CA ASN A 390 -4.39 -16.03 23.79
C ASN A 390 -3.44 -16.38 22.64
N SER A 391 -3.76 -15.92 21.43
CA SER A 391 -2.94 -16.09 20.23
C SER A 391 -2.81 -14.74 19.51
N PRO A 392 -1.57 -14.23 19.31
CA PRO A 392 -1.31 -13.07 18.46
C PRO A 392 -1.04 -13.45 17.00
N GLN A 393 -1.02 -14.76 16.67
CA GLN A 393 -0.54 -15.28 15.41
C GLN A 393 -1.56 -15.11 14.28
N PHE A 394 -1.08 -14.69 13.11
CA PHE A 394 -1.82 -14.73 11.84
C PHE A 394 -1.70 -16.11 11.19
N THR A 395 -2.80 -16.62 10.63
CA THR A 395 -2.81 -17.86 9.84
C THR A 395 -2.48 -17.54 8.39
N ALA A 396 -1.56 -18.33 7.83
CA ALA A 396 -1.26 -18.36 6.39
C ALA A 396 -2.33 -19.18 5.65
N ASP A 397 -2.81 -18.68 4.52
CA ASP A 397 -3.64 -19.41 3.56
C ASP A 397 -3.45 -18.83 2.14
N ALA A 398 -4.16 -19.33 1.13
CA ALA A 398 -4.09 -18.80 -0.23
C ALA A 398 -5.41 -18.93 -1.01
N GLU A 399 -5.49 -18.25 -2.16
CA GLU A 399 -6.57 -18.33 -3.14
C GLU A 399 -5.98 -18.32 -4.57
N ARG A 400 -6.61 -19.03 -5.53
CA ARG A 400 -6.26 -18.92 -6.97
C ARG A 400 -6.51 -17.49 -7.51
N SER A 401 -6.01 -17.16 -8.70
CA SER A 401 -6.34 -15.87 -9.32
C SER A 401 -7.78 -15.87 -9.83
N SER A 402 -8.42 -14.69 -9.85
CA SER A 402 -9.69 -14.50 -10.57
C SER A 402 -9.57 -14.77 -12.07
N ASP A 403 -8.37 -14.63 -12.64
CA ASP A 403 -8.09 -14.89 -14.06
C ASP A 403 -8.19 -16.37 -14.44
N ASP A 404 -8.14 -17.26 -13.43
CA ASP A 404 -8.17 -18.72 -13.63
C ASP A 404 -9.61 -19.26 -13.83
N PHE A 405 -10.63 -18.37 -13.88
CA PHE A 405 -12.05 -18.75 -13.87
C PHE A 405 -12.89 -18.01 -14.91
N SER A 406 -13.94 -18.65 -15.38
CA SER A 406 -14.86 -18.09 -16.40
C SER A 406 -15.67 -16.87 -15.91
N SER A 407 -15.82 -16.72 -14.60
CA SER A 407 -16.66 -15.69 -13.98
C SER A 407 -16.29 -15.47 -12.50
N ASN A 408 -16.61 -14.27 -11.97
CA ASN A 408 -16.46 -13.99 -10.54
C ASN A 408 -17.29 -14.96 -9.66
N ALA A 409 -18.47 -15.38 -10.12
CA ALA A 409 -19.30 -16.35 -9.39
C ALA A 409 -18.63 -17.72 -9.28
N GLU A 410 -17.96 -18.19 -10.34
CA GLU A 410 -17.16 -19.40 -10.29
C GLU A 410 -15.92 -19.24 -9.41
N TYR A 411 -15.20 -18.12 -9.55
CA TYR A 411 -14.04 -17.76 -8.74
C TYR A 411 -14.34 -17.84 -7.24
N GLN A 412 -15.34 -17.12 -6.73
CA GLN A 412 -15.65 -17.12 -5.29
C GLN A 412 -16.00 -18.52 -4.76
N ARG A 413 -16.61 -19.39 -5.59
CA ARG A 413 -16.92 -20.78 -5.22
C ARG A 413 -15.69 -21.69 -5.21
N LYS A 414 -14.79 -21.59 -6.19
CA LYS A 414 -13.70 -22.55 -6.42
C LYS A 414 -12.32 -22.11 -5.90
N LYS A 415 -12.09 -20.83 -5.64
CA LYS A 415 -10.74 -20.24 -5.44
C LYS A 415 -9.85 -20.90 -4.38
N LYS A 416 -10.40 -21.49 -3.32
CA LYS A 416 -9.64 -22.26 -2.32
C LYS A 416 -9.54 -23.76 -2.63
N GLN A 417 -10.52 -24.31 -3.33
CA GLN A 417 -10.58 -25.73 -3.72
C GLN A 417 -9.65 -26.06 -4.90
N ALA A 418 -9.37 -25.09 -5.77
CA ALA A 418 -8.53 -25.25 -6.97
C ALA A 418 -7.03 -24.99 -6.74
N LEU A 419 -6.55 -25.09 -5.50
CA LEU A 419 -5.12 -24.95 -5.14
C LEU A 419 -4.39 -26.30 -5.26
N LEU A 420 -3.11 -26.26 -5.62
CA LEU A 420 -2.31 -27.50 -5.73
C LEU A 420 -2.00 -28.13 -4.36
N PRO A 421 -1.82 -29.46 -4.28
CA PRO A 421 -1.39 -30.14 -3.07
C PRO A 421 -0.06 -29.65 -2.50
N SER A 422 0.88 -29.24 -3.36
CA SER A 422 2.18 -28.63 -2.98
C SER A 422 2.01 -27.31 -2.23
N ILE A 423 1.17 -26.42 -2.75
CA ILE A 423 0.79 -25.13 -2.15
C ILE A 423 0.13 -25.38 -0.79
N ARG A 424 -0.84 -26.30 -0.72
CA ARG A 424 -1.52 -26.64 0.54
C ARG A 424 -0.54 -27.20 1.58
N LYS A 425 0.31 -28.16 1.21
CA LYS A 425 1.37 -28.70 2.09
C LYS A 425 2.36 -27.64 2.58
N ASN A 426 2.73 -26.66 1.75
CA ASN A 426 3.63 -25.56 2.14
C ASN A 426 2.94 -24.60 3.15
N ILE A 427 1.68 -24.25 2.91
CA ILE A 427 0.85 -23.43 3.81
C ILE A 427 0.64 -24.12 5.16
N ASP A 428 0.23 -25.38 5.15
CA ASP A 428 -0.10 -26.11 6.38
C ASP A 428 1.16 -26.31 7.23
N HIS A 429 2.32 -26.57 6.61
CA HIS A 429 3.62 -26.62 7.28
C HIS A 429 4.05 -25.25 7.82
N LEU A 430 3.77 -24.13 7.12
CA LEU A 430 4.05 -22.78 7.63
C LEU A 430 3.24 -22.49 8.90
N ASN A 431 1.96 -22.85 8.92
CA ASN A 431 1.11 -22.70 10.11
C ASN A 431 1.55 -23.60 11.28
N GLN A 432 1.86 -24.87 11.00
CA GLN A 432 2.29 -25.84 12.02
C GLN A 432 3.64 -25.48 12.65
N HIS A 433 4.59 -24.97 11.86
CA HIS A 433 5.95 -24.64 12.31
C HIS A 433 6.18 -23.12 12.48
N TYR A 434 5.13 -22.31 12.66
CA TYR A 434 5.22 -20.84 12.70
C TYR A 434 6.30 -20.32 13.67
N ALA A 435 6.42 -20.94 14.85
CA ALA A 435 7.41 -20.59 15.87
C ALA A 435 8.87 -20.90 15.49
N GLU A 436 9.11 -21.69 14.44
CA GLU A 436 10.42 -21.94 13.84
C GLU A 436 10.72 -20.91 12.74
N TYR A 437 9.75 -20.63 11.86
CA TYR A 437 9.85 -19.55 10.89
C TYR A 437 10.07 -18.18 11.57
N ALA A 438 9.43 -17.92 12.71
CA ALA A 438 9.65 -16.71 13.50
C ALA A 438 11.08 -16.61 14.10
N LYS A 439 11.81 -17.72 14.26
CA LYS A 439 13.23 -17.70 14.67
C LYS A 439 14.15 -17.39 13.48
N ALA A 440 13.80 -17.87 12.28
CA ALA A 440 14.51 -17.59 11.05
C ALA A 440 14.27 -16.15 10.55
N TYR A 441 13.05 -15.64 10.73
CA TYR A 441 12.54 -14.50 9.99
C TYR A 441 11.87 -13.48 10.93
N GLN A 442 12.54 -12.32 11.04
CA GLN A 442 12.13 -11.25 11.94
C GLN A 442 10.77 -10.64 11.57
N ASP A 443 10.48 -10.52 10.27
CA ASP A 443 9.19 -10.08 9.74
C ASP A 443 8.02 -10.98 10.22
N ILE A 444 8.17 -12.30 10.18
CA ILE A 444 7.21 -13.29 10.73
C ILE A 444 7.06 -13.20 12.26
N ASN A 445 8.15 -12.95 12.98
CA ASN A 445 8.10 -12.73 14.42
C ASN A 445 7.38 -11.42 14.78
N GLU A 446 7.71 -10.33 14.11
CA GLU A 446 7.14 -9.00 14.33
C GLU A 446 5.67 -8.90 13.86
N LEU A 447 5.23 -9.75 12.94
CA LEU A 447 3.82 -9.89 12.57
C LEU A 447 2.94 -10.25 13.79
N SER A 448 3.46 -11.02 14.76
CA SER A 448 2.77 -11.25 16.04
C SER A 448 2.58 -9.95 16.84
N ASN A 449 3.55 -9.03 16.79
CA ASN A 449 3.45 -7.73 17.48
C ASN A 449 2.42 -6.81 16.80
N VAL A 450 2.33 -6.85 15.47
CA VAL A 450 1.21 -6.21 14.74
C VAL A 450 -0.13 -6.80 15.21
N GLY A 451 -0.23 -8.13 15.33
CA GLY A 451 -1.43 -8.82 15.80
C GLY A 451 -1.87 -8.38 17.20
N ARG A 452 -0.92 -8.19 18.13
CA ARG A 452 -1.18 -7.68 19.50
C ARG A 452 -1.73 -6.25 19.51
N LEU A 453 -1.12 -5.34 18.75
CA LEU A 453 -1.53 -3.94 18.68
C LEU A 453 -2.90 -3.80 17.99
N MET A 454 -3.04 -4.36 16.79
CA MET A 454 -4.29 -4.33 16.01
C MET A 454 -5.43 -5.06 16.73
N GLY A 455 -5.12 -6.14 17.45
CA GLY A 455 -6.09 -6.89 18.26
C GLY A 455 -6.68 -6.07 19.39
N ILE A 456 -5.85 -5.41 20.21
CA ILE A 456 -6.32 -4.54 21.30
C ILE A 456 -7.08 -3.32 20.76
N CYS A 457 -6.64 -2.71 19.66
CA CYS A 457 -7.40 -1.62 19.02
C CYS A 457 -8.76 -2.12 18.48
N SER A 458 -8.81 -3.31 17.88
CA SER A 458 -10.06 -3.97 17.44
C SER A 458 -10.99 -4.29 18.61
N TRP A 459 -10.45 -4.70 19.76
CA TRP A 459 -11.21 -4.86 21.00
C TRP A 459 -11.75 -3.53 21.52
N LEU A 460 -10.96 -2.46 21.60
CA LEU A 460 -11.42 -1.14 22.00
C LEU A 460 -12.58 -0.65 21.11
N SER A 461 -12.52 -0.90 19.81
CA SER A 461 -13.60 -0.59 18.87
C SER A 461 -14.88 -1.41 19.10
N LYS A 462 -14.77 -2.69 19.51
CA LYS A 462 -15.92 -3.53 19.87
C LYS A 462 -16.48 -3.20 21.27
N ALA A 463 -15.62 -2.82 22.21
CA ALA A 463 -15.96 -2.48 23.59
C ALA A 463 -16.74 -1.15 23.71
N LYS A 464 -16.52 -0.20 22.79
CA LYS A 464 -17.23 1.08 22.67
C LYS A 464 -17.26 1.89 23.97
N ALA A 465 -16.13 2.53 24.28
CA ALA A 465 -15.97 3.41 25.44
C ALA A 465 -16.02 4.92 25.06
N PRO A 466 -17.19 5.50 24.71
CA PRO A 466 -17.30 6.93 24.32
C PRO A 466 -16.99 7.91 25.48
N TRP A 467 -16.89 7.40 26.70
CA TRP A 467 -16.46 8.13 27.89
C TRP A 467 -14.93 8.20 28.03
N LEU A 468 -14.15 7.57 27.14
CA LEU A 468 -12.69 7.61 27.13
C LEU A 468 -12.20 8.34 25.86
N ASP A 469 -11.34 9.33 26.04
CA ASP A 469 -10.77 10.10 24.92
C ASP A 469 -9.63 9.35 24.21
N LEU A 470 -9.97 8.22 23.56
CA LEU A 470 -9.02 7.45 22.76
C LEU A 470 -8.47 8.24 21.56
N ALA A 471 -9.21 9.26 21.09
CA ALA A 471 -8.77 10.13 20.00
C ALA A 471 -7.50 10.92 20.35
N GLU A 472 -7.15 11.05 21.64
CA GLU A 472 -5.87 11.63 22.05
C GLU A 472 -4.65 10.84 21.53
N LEU A 473 -4.79 9.58 21.12
CA LEU A 473 -3.74 8.87 20.36
C LEU A 473 -3.41 9.54 19.01
N LEU A 474 -4.29 10.38 18.47
CA LEU A 474 -4.07 11.08 17.21
C LEU A 474 -3.11 12.27 17.33
N SER A 475 -2.84 12.78 18.55
CA SER A 475 -1.82 13.81 18.80
C SER A 475 -0.39 13.26 18.82
N VAL A 476 -0.23 11.94 18.98
CA VAL A 476 1.07 11.26 19.04
C VAL A 476 1.85 11.46 17.75
N GLU A 477 3.09 11.94 17.87
CA GLU A 477 4.00 12.12 16.74
C GLU A 477 4.52 10.76 16.24
N LEU A 478 4.39 10.52 14.94
CA LEU A 478 4.88 9.34 14.26
C LEU A 478 6.26 9.63 13.65
N PRO A 479 7.25 8.73 13.83
CA PRO A 479 8.59 8.95 13.29
C PRO A 479 8.61 8.87 11.76
N PRO A 480 9.59 9.52 11.09
CA PRO A 480 9.85 9.33 9.67
C PRO A 480 9.93 7.85 9.29
N CYS A 481 9.17 7.45 8.27
CA CYS A 481 9.16 6.12 7.70
C CYS A 481 8.73 6.23 6.24
N GLN A 482 9.15 5.28 5.41
CA GLN A 482 8.75 5.19 4.01
C GLN A 482 8.54 3.72 3.67
N THR A 483 7.38 3.37 3.13
CA THR A 483 7.14 2.03 2.57
C THR A 483 7.26 2.03 1.04
N GLU A 484 7.39 0.84 0.46
CA GLU A 484 7.43 0.64 -0.99
C GLU A 484 6.11 1.08 -1.67
N ARG A 485 6.14 1.33 -2.99
CA ARG A 485 4.95 1.69 -3.80
C ARG A 485 4.83 0.89 -5.08
N GLU A 486 5.96 0.48 -5.65
CA GLU A 486 6.04 -0.44 -6.77
C GLU A 486 7.35 -1.23 -6.70
N ARG A 487 7.37 -2.42 -7.30
CA ARG A 487 8.59 -3.23 -7.49
C ARG A 487 8.56 -3.98 -8.81
N THR A 488 9.74 -4.47 -9.23
CA THR A 488 9.84 -5.51 -10.26
C THR A 488 9.09 -6.77 -9.83
N GLN A 489 8.31 -7.33 -10.75
CA GLN A 489 7.56 -8.57 -10.55
C GLN A 489 8.50 -9.77 -10.36
N MET A 490 8.16 -10.68 -9.45
CA MET A 490 8.97 -11.88 -9.17
C MET A 490 8.81 -12.91 -10.30
N ILE A 491 9.91 -13.36 -10.89
CA ILE A 491 9.96 -14.41 -11.91
C ILE A 491 11.07 -15.39 -11.51
N THR A 492 10.69 -16.51 -10.93
CA THR A 492 11.57 -17.62 -10.56
C THR A 492 11.49 -18.73 -11.61
N VAL A 493 12.53 -19.59 -11.64
CA VAL A 493 12.57 -20.85 -12.37
C VAL A 493 13.25 -21.88 -11.49
N SER A 494 12.58 -23.02 -11.27
CA SER A 494 13.11 -24.16 -10.51
C SER A 494 13.42 -25.30 -11.49
N TYR A 495 14.56 -25.98 -11.34
CA TYR A 495 14.95 -27.09 -12.23
C TYR A 495 15.73 -28.19 -11.49
N LEU A 496 15.61 -29.42 -12.00
CA LEU A 496 16.22 -30.63 -11.45
C LEU A 496 16.83 -31.47 -12.60
N ALA A 497 18.15 -31.58 -12.62
CA ALA A 497 18.85 -32.50 -13.51
C ALA A 497 19.08 -33.84 -12.79
N THR A 498 18.47 -34.92 -13.26
CA THR A 498 18.61 -36.27 -12.70
C THR A 498 18.37 -37.34 -13.76
N ASN A 499 19.10 -38.45 -13.66
CA ASN A 499 18.95 -39.63 -14.52
C ASN A 499 18.24 -40.79 -13.77
N ASN A 500 17.84 -40.59 -12.51
CA ASN A 500 17.26 -41.63 -11.66
C ASN A 500 15.73 -41.67 -11.72
N ALA A 501 15.16 -42.87 -11.71
CA ALA A 501 13.72 -43.13 -11.86
C ALA A 501 12.87 -42.88 -10.60
N ALA A 502 13.45 -42.38 -9.50
CA ALA A 502 12.74 -42.00 -8.28
C ALA A 502 13.26 -40.64 -7.79
N ILE A 503 12.35 -39.72 -7.47
CA ILE A 503 12.66 -38.39 -6.95
C ILE A 503 12.08 -38.31 -5.52
N ASN A 504 12.97 -38.22 -4.52
CA ASN A 504 12.62 -38.11 -3.11
C ASN A 504 13.04 -36.74 -2.54
N GLU A 505 12.62 -36.42 -1.30
CA GLU A 505 12.92 -35.14 -0.66
C GLU A 505 14.43 -34.88 -0.54
N GLU A 506 15.24 -35.91 -0.31
CA GLU A 506 16.70 -35.87 -0.27
C GLU A 506 17.30 -35.44 -1.62
N THR A 507 16.96 -36.14 -2.70
CA THR A 507 17.36 -35.80 -4.09
C THR A 507 16.96 -34.38 -4.44
N VAL A 508 15.78 -33.93 -4.01
CA VAL A 508 15.27 -32.58 -4.23
C VAL A 508 16.07 -31.53 -3.44
N ASN A 509 16.35 -31.79 -2.16
CA ASN A 509 17.13 -30.92 -1.28
C ASN A 509 18.57 -30.69 -1.77
N GLU A 510 19.17 -31.71 -2.38
CA GLU A 510 20.52 -31.63 -2.96
C GLU A 510 20.55 -30.96 -4.34
N LYS A 511 19.63 -31.35 -5.25
CA LYS A 511 19.81 -31.16 -6.71
C LYS A 511 18.84 -30.17 -7.35
N VAL A 512 17.76 -29.77 -6.68
CA VAL A 512 16.91 -28.68 -7.20
C VAL A 512 17.64 -27.36 -7.09
N LYS A 513 17.84 -26.70 -8.23
CA LYS A 513 18.34 -25.33 -8.34
C LYS A 513 17.17 -24.40 -8.65
N VAL A 514 17.17 -23.23 -8.03
CA VAL A 514 16.24 -22.15 -8.36
C VAL A 514 17.05 -20.98 -8.92
N SER A 515 16.49 -20.24 -9.87
CA SER A 515 17.13 -19.08 -10.49
C SER A 515 16.12 -17.95 -10.65
N PHE A 516 16.57 -16.73 -10.40
CA PHE A 516 15.73 -15.54 -10.44
C PHE A 516 15.95 -14.78 -11.76
N LEU A 517 14.91 -14.69 -12.59
CA LEU A 517 15.00 -14.13 -13.94
C LEU A 517 14.71 -12.63 -14.01
N SER A 518 13.98 -12.08 -13.05
CA SER A 518 13.59 -10.66 -13.08
C SER A 518 14.75 -9.66 -13.22
N PRO A 519 15.97 -9.87 -12.65
CA PRO A 519 17.08 -8.94 -12.84
C PRO A 519 17.59 -8.90 -14.29
N LEU A 520 17.29 -9.92 -15.10
CA LEU A 520 17.61 -9.92 -16.54
C LEU A 520 16.76 -8.89 -17.30
N LEU A 521 15.57 -8.53 -16.79
CA LEU A 521 14.73 -7.49 -17.38
C LEU A 521 15.43 -6.13 -17.36
N ASP A 522 16.13 -5.82 -16.27
CA ASP A 522 16.83 -4.54 -16.06
C ASP A 522 18.23 -4.50 -16.69
N GLN A 523 18.67 -5.60 -17.33
CA GLN A 523 19.90 -5.61 -18.12
C GLN A 523 19.67 -5.01 -19.52
N PRO A 524 20.70 -4.34 -20.11
CA PRO A 524 20.70 -3.99 -21.53
C PRO A 524 20.48 -5.23 -22.40
N VAL A 525 19.76 -5.09 -23.51
CA VAL A 525 19.44 -6.21 -24.43
C VAL A 525 20.69 -7.00 -24.84
N LYS A 526 21.80 -6.31 -25.11
CA LYS A 526 23.11 -6.94 -25.39
C LYS A 526 23.58 -7.92 -24.31
N ALA A 527 23.41 -7.58 -23.04
CA ALA A 527 23.85 -8.39 -21.90
C ALA A 527 22.90 -9.57 -21.65
N CYS A 528 21.58 -9.33 -21.67
CA CYS A 528 20.58 -10.36 -21.44
C CYS A 528 20.64 -11.47 -22.52
N PHE A 529 20.72 -11.12 -23.80
CA PHE A 529 20.68 -12.10 -24.89
C PHE A 529 22.08 -12.57 -25.36
N GLY A 530 23.13 -11.78 -25.19
CA GLY A 530 24.52 -12.11 -25.50
C GLY A 530 24.89 -12.08 -26.99
N ASN A 531 23.98 -12.44 -27.91
CA ASN A 531 24.17 -12.28 -29.36
C ASN A 531 22.83 -11.99 -30.10
N GLN A 532 22.92 -11.68 -31.39
CA GLN A 532 21.78 -11.26 -32.22
C GLN A 532 20.82 -12.41 -32.60
N ASP A 533 21.30 -13.64 -32.74
CA ASP A 533 20.47 -14.80 -33.07
C ASP A 533 19.64 -15.26 -31.87
N ASN A 534 20.21 -15.20 -30.67
CA ASN A 534 19.51 -15.38 -29.39
C ASN A 534 18.34 -14.39 -29.23
N LEU A 535 18.57 -13.11 -29.58
CA LEU A 535 17.52 -12.10 -29.59
C LEU A 535 16.48 -12.35 -30.69
N ALA A 536 16.90 -12.79 -31.88
CA ALA A 536 15.97 -13.15 -32.96
C ALA A 536 15.07 -14.34 -32.58
N GLU A 537 15.62 -15.36 -31.91
CA GLU A 537 14.85 -16.49 -31.39
C GLU A 537 13.81 -16.05 -30.36
N PHE A 538 14.19 -15.19 -29.40
CA PHE A 538 13.24 -14.62 -28.44
C PHE A 538 12.13 -13.81 -29.13
N LEU A 539 12.47 -12.94 -30.09
CA LEU A 539 11.47 -12.14 -30.81
C LEU A 539 10.52 -13.01 -31.65
N ALA A 540 11.03 -14.07 -32.28
CA ALA A 540 10.21 -15.06 -32.97
C ALA A 540 9.26 -15.78 -31.99
N ARG A 541 9.78 -16.29 -30.87
CA ARG A 541 9.00 -16.92 -29.78
C ARG A 541 7.90 -16.00 -29.24
N LYS A 542 8.23 -14.76 -28.86
CA LYS A 542 7.28 -13.72 -28.39
C LYS A 542 6.14 -13.47 -29.39
N SER A 543 6.42 -13.58 -30.69
CA SER A 543 5.44 -13.24 -31.73
C SER A 543 4.45 -14.35 -32.07
N ASN A 544 4.72 -15.59 -31.65
CA ASN A 544 4.00 -16.81 -32.03
C ASN A 544 3.80 -16.95 -33.57
N LYS A 545 4.83 -16.63 -34.37
CA LYS A 545 4.81 -16.69 -35.84
C LYS A 545 5.68 -17.83 -36.40
N PRO A 546 5.33 -18.40 -37.57
CA PRO A 546 6.05 -19.52 -38.17
C PRO A 546 7.47 -19.15 -38.61
N ALA A 547 8.32 -20.18 -38.72
CA ALA A 547 9.76 -20.06 -38.99
C ALA A 547 10.14 -19.26 -40.26
N THR A 548 9.24 -19.14 -41.23
CA THR A 548 9.38 -18.27 -42.41
C THR A 548 9.56 -16.79 -42.07
N THR A 549 9.29 -16.37 -40.84
CA THR A 549 9.52 -15.00 -40.33
C THR A 549 10.88 -14.81 -39.65
N MET A 550 11.72 -15.84 -39.52
CA MET A 550 12.99 -15.75 -38.76
C MET A 550 13.96 -14.69 -39.33
N ASP A 551 14.02 -14.51 -40.65
CA ASP A 551 14.92 -13.50 -41.24
C ASP A 551 14.43 -12.05 -41.02
N PHE A 552 13.13 -11.84 -40.81
CA PHE A 552 12.60 -10.58 -40.29
C PHE A 552 13.10 -10.35 -38.85
N TYR A 553 13.06 -11.37 -37.99
CA TYR A 553 13.54 -11.24 -36.61
C TYR A 553 15.07 -11.10 -36.50
N LYS A 554 15.86 -11.67 -37.41
CA LYS A 554 17.30 -11.36 -37.54
C LYS A 554 17.56 -9.92 -38.01
N LYS A 555 16.70 -9.35 -38.84
CA LYS A 555 16.79 -7.93 -39.25
C LYS A 555 16.42 -7.00 -38.09
N GLU A 556 15.43 -7.37 -37.28
CA GLU A 556 14.99 -6.57 -36.13
C GLU A 556 15.95 -6.68 -34.94
N SER A 557 16.50 -7.87 -34.66
CA SER A 557 17.50 -8.07 -33.61
C SER A 557 18.77 -7.25 -33.86
N ARG A 558 19.20 -7.10 -35.13
CA ARG A 558 20.30 -6.20 -35.51
C ARG A 558 20.10 -4.74 -35.09
N LYS A 559 18.87 -4.23 -35.11
CA LYS A 559 18.55 -2.87 -34.62
C LYS A 559 18.58 -2.83 -33.08
N LEU A 560 17.86 -3.75 -32.45
CA LEU A 560 17.56 -3.72 -31.02
C LEU A 560 18.75 -4.13 -30.14
N PHE A 561 19.65 -4.99 -30.64
CA PHE A 561 20.75 -5.57 -29.85
C PHE A 561 21.77 -4.53 -29.36
N ASN A 562 21.98 -3.44 -30.09
CA ASN A 562 22.87 -2.34 -29.71
C ASN A 562 22.09 -1.04 -29.35
N ALA A 563 20.77 -1.08 -29.30
CA ALA A 563 19.97 0.07 -28.86
C ALA A 563 20.15 0.29 -27.34
N PRO A 564 20.04 1.54 -26.84
CA PRO A 564 20.22 1.87 -25.42
C PRO A 564 18.98 1.51 -24.59
N ILE A 565 18.49 0.28 -24.73
CA ILE A 565 17.27 -0.25 -24.12
C ILE A 565 17.56 -1.51 -23.30
N THR A 566 16.73 -1.72 -22.28
CA THR A 566 16.70 -2.88 -21.41
C THR A 566 15.87 -4.02 -22.01
N ALA A 567 16.05 -5.24 -21.51
CA ALA A 567 15.17 -6.35 -21.90
C ALA A 567 13.70 -6.12 -21.46
N ARG A 568 13.47 -5.35 -20.39
CA ARG A 568 12.15 -4.91 -19.92
C ARG A 568 11.36 -4.18 -21.01
N GLU A 569 12.00 -3.31 -21.77
CA GLU A 569 11.38 -2.54 -22.87
C GLU A 569 10.98 -3.41 -24.07
N LEU A 570 11.50 -4.64 -24.17
CA LEU A 570 11.01 -5.63 -25.12
C LEU A 570 9.73 -6.34 -24.67
N ILE A 571 9.28 -6.14 -23.42
CA ILE A 571 8.10 -6.78 -22.83
C ILE A 571 6.94 -5.77 -22.81
N SER A 572 5.91 -6.05 -23.61
CA SER A 572 4.71 -5.24 -23.81
C SER A 572 3.41 -5.96 -23.45
N SER A 573 3.45 -7.27 -23.20
CA SER A 573 2.29 -8.10 -22.87
C SER A 573 2.65 -9.18 -21.83
N LYS A 574 1.64 -9.83 -21.22
CA LYS A 574 1.86 -11.00 -20.36
C LYS A 574 2.53 -12.15 -21.14
N HIS A 575 2.14 -12.37 -22.39
CA HIS A 575 2.70 -13.41 -23.24
C HIS A 575 4.19 -13.17 -23.51
N ASP A 576 4.59 -11.92 -23.72
CA ASP A 576 6.00 -11.56 -23.90
C ASP A 576 6.83 -11.97 -22.68
N LEU A 577 6.27 -11.81 -21.48
CA LEU A 577 6.93 -12.11 -20.20
C LEU A 577 6.99 -13.62 -19.93
N GLU A 578 5.93 -14.36 -20.31
CA GLU A 578 5.92 -15.83 -20.33
C GLU A 578 7.00 -16.37 -21.27
N MET A 579 7.07 -15.86 -22.51
CA MET A 579 8.07 -16.30 -23.49
C MET A 579 9.49 -15.86 -23.09
N PHE A 580 9.65 -14.74 -22.37
CA PHE A 580 10.93 -14.34 -21.78
C PHE A 580 11.37 -15.29 -20.66
N ALA A 581 10.44 -15.70 -19.79
CA ALA A 581 10.72 -16.67 -18.73
C ALA A 581 11.11 -18.04 -19.33
N VAL A 582 10.32 -18.55 -20.27
CA VAL A 582 10.58 -19.82 -21.01
C VAL A 582 11.93 -19.78 -21.74
N TYR A 583 12.24 -18.68 -22.43
CA TYR A 583 13.48 -18.53 -23.19
C TYR A 583 14.73 -18.57 -22.28
N ASN A 584 14.71 -17.83 -21.17
CA ASN A 584 15.84 -17.80 -20.24
C ASN A 584 15.95 -19.09 -19.40
N ALA A 585 14.83 -19.71 -19.02
CA ALA A 585 14.80 -21.03 -18.40
C ALA A 585 15.56 -22.06 -19.25
N GLY A 586 15.21 -22.18 -20.55
CA GLY A 586 15.84 -23.09 -21.51
C GLY A 586 17.29 -22.75 -21.92
N ARG A 587 17.91 -21.74 -21.28
CA ARG A 587 19.35 -21.45 -21.34
C ARG A 587 20.07 -21.85 -20.04
N ILE A 588 19.46 -21.58 -18.88
CA ILE A 588 20.01 -21.96 -17.57
C ILE A 588 20.05 -23.48 -17.43
N ASP A 589 18.95 -24.13 -17.82
CA ASP A 589 18.74 -25.57 -17.85
C ASP A 589 19.87 -26.37 -18.55
N LYS A 590 20.40 -25.83 -19.64
CA LYS A 590 21.47 -26.43 -20.45
C LYS A 590 22.86 -26.31 -19.82
N GLY A 591 23.07 -25.34 -18.92
CA GLY A 591 24.37 -25.08 -18.32
C GLY A 591 25.52 -24.85 -19.34
N PRO A 592 26.79 -24.86 -18.90
CA PRO A 592 27.92 -24.60 -19.79
C PRO A 592 28.25 -25.78 -20.72
N VAL A 593 27.98 -27.03 -20.30
CA VAL A 593 28.39 -28.23 -21.04
C VAL A 593 27.59 -28.40 -22.34
N TYR A 594 26.25 -28.34 -22.27
CA TYR A 594 25.41 -28.50 -23.46
C TYR A 594 25.57 -27.32 -24.46
N ILE A 595 25.96 -26.13 -23.99
CA ILE A 595 26.30 -25.00 -24.86
C ILE A 595 27.56 -25.33 -25.66
N ALA A 596 28.62 -25.80 -25.00
CA ALA A 596 29.85 -26.23 -25.67
C ALA A 596 29.60 -27.38 -26.65
N ASP A 597 28.84 -28.41 -26.26
CA ASP A 597 28.51 -29.54 -27.15
C ASP A 597 27.67 -29.11 -28.36
N LYS A 598 26.73 -28.16 -28.19
CA LYS A 598 25.95 -27.60 -29.30
C LYS A 598 26.84 -26.78 -30.25
N GLU A 599 27.75 -25.97 -29.73
CA GLU A 599 28.71 -25.22 -30.57
C GLU A 599 29.67 -26.15 -31.32
N ILE A 600 30.09 -27.27 -30.70
CA ILE A 600 30.87 -28.34 -31.34
C ILE A 600 30.05 -29.01 -32.46
N ILE A 601 28.80 -29.38 -32.20
CA ILE A 601 27.88 -29.97 -33.19
C ILE A 601 27.64 -29.03 -34.38
N GLU A 602 27.46 -27.72 -34.15
CA GLU A 602 27.26 -26.73 -35.22
C GLU A 602 28.55 -26.48 -36.03
N LYS A 603 29.71 -26.47 -35.36
CA LYS A 603 31.02 -26.38 -36.02
C LYS A 603 31.34 -27.63 -36.87
N GLU A 604 30.96 -28.82 -36.39
CA GLU A 604 31.16 -30.07 -37.13
C GLU A 604 30.16 -30.22 -38.29
N LYS A 605 28.90 -29.79 -38.15
CA LYS A 605 27.97 -29.63 -39.29
C LYS A 605 28.56 -28.74 -40.37
N LYS A 606 29.01 -27.53 -40.02
CA LYS A 606 29.63 -26.59 -40.97
C LYS A 606 30.90 -27.15 -41.63
N THR A 607 31.62 -28.05 -40.94
CA THR A 607 32.76 -28.79 -41.50
C THR A 607 32.31 -29.82 -42.53
N LEU A 608 31.25 -30.60 -42.23
CA LEU A 608 30.63 -31.54 -43.18
C LEU A 608 30.05 -30.83 -44.40
N ASP A 609 29.37 -29.69 -44.23
CA ASP A 609 28.87 -28.86 -45.34
C ASP A 609 30.00 -28.43 -46.28
N THR A 610 31.15 -28.06 -45.72
CA THR A 610 32.36 -27.67 -46.47
C THR A 610 32.97 -28.86 -47.23
N ILE A 611 33.03 -30.04 -46.62
CA ILE A 611 33.48 -31.28 -47.28
C ILE A 611 32.51 -31.66 -48.40
N PHE A 612 31.20 -31.55 -48.19
CA PHE A 612 30.16 -31.84 -49.19
C PHE A 612 30.22 -30.87 -50.38
N ALA A 613 30.41 -29.57 -50.14
CA ALA A 613 30.65 -28.60 -51.22
C ALA A 613 31.92 -28.93 -52.02
N THR A 614 32.98 -29.38 -51.35
CA THR A 614 34.24 -29.81 -51.98
C THR A 614 34.05 -31.09 -52.82
N LEU A 615 33.33 -32.09 -52.29
CA LEU A 615 32.96 -33.32 -53.01
C LEU A 615 32.16 -33.02 -54.27
N ASN A 616 31.14 -32.16 -54.20
CA ASN A 616 30.36 -31.74 -55.36
C ASN A 616 31.21 -30.98 -56.41
N THR A 617 32.23 -30.24 -55.98
CA THR A 617 33.15 -29.53 -56.87
C THR A 617 34.09 -30.51 -57.58
N ILE A 618 34.69 -31.45 -56.85
CA ILE A 618 35.56 -32.49 -57.43
C ILE A 618 34.78 -33.44 -58.33
N LYS A 619 33.52 -33.78 -57.98
CA LYS A 619 32.66 -34.58 -58.84
C LYS A 619 32.41 -33.92 -60.20
N LYS A 620 32.07 -32.63 -60.22
CA LYS A 620 31.94 -31.86 -61.48
C LYS A 620 33.23 -31.81 -62.31
N GLN A 621 34.40 -31.92 -61.67
CA GLN A 621 35.68 -32.04 -62.37
C GLN A 621 35.90 -33.45 -62.93
N ILE A 622 35.57 -34.51 -62.17
CA ILE A 622 35.64 -35.90 -62.66
C ILE A 622 34.66 -36.13 -63.82
N ASP A 623 33.46 -35.56 -63.75
CA ASP A 623 32.43 -35.70 -64.78
C ASP A 623 32.73 -34.86 -66.05
N SER A 624 33.75 -34.00 -66.03
CA SER A 624 34.24 -33.26 -67.21
C SER A 624 34.98 -34.19 -68.19
N PRO A 625 34.86 -33.97 -69.52
CA PRO A 625 35.57 -34.77 -70.52
C PRO A 625 37.07 -34.47 -70.60
N ASP A 626 37.51 -33.26 -70.24
CA ASP A 626 38.81 -32.69 -70.62
C ASP A 626 39.79 -32.61 -69.43
N VAL A 627 40.05 -33.76 -68.77
CA VAL A 627 40.75 -33.80 -67.48
C VAL A 627 41.89 -34.83 -67.43
N THR A 628 43.11 -34.35 -67.63
CA THR A 628 44.36 -35.12 -67.67
C THR A 628 44.72 -35.83 -66.35
N SER A 629 44.13 -35.43 -65.22
CA SER A 629 44.44 -35.96 -63.88
C SER A 629 43.26 -36.72 -63.25
N LYS A 630 42.38 -37.31 -64.07
CA LYS A 630 41.11 -37.92 -63.64
C LYS A 630 41.26 -38.96 -62.52
N ASN A 631 42.28 -39.82 -62.59
CA ASN A 631 42.55 -40.82 -61.54
C ASN A 631 42.91 -40.19 -60.19
N LEU A 632 43.73 -39.13 -60.18
CA LEU A 632 44.12 -38.41 -58.96
C LEU A 632 42.92 -37.72 -58.30
N LEU A 633 42.00 -37.19 -59.10
CA LEU A 633 40.74 -36.63 -58.60
C LEU A 633 39.80 -37.71 -58.05
N ILE A 634 39.74 -38.89 -58.69
CA ILE A 634 38.96 -40.04 -58.21
C ILE A 634 39.50 -40.55 -56.85
N GLU A 635 40.81 -40.61 -56.66
CA GLU A 635 41.43 -40.97 -55.37
C GLU A 635 41.06 -39.94 -54.29
N LYS A 636 41.31 -38.65 -54.57
CA LYS A 636 40.97 -37.54 -53.66
C LYS A 636 39.46 -37.47 -53.34
N TYR A 637 38.61 -37.86 -54.27
CA TYR A 637 37.17 -37.99 -54.06
C TYR A 637 36.84 -39.16 -53.11
N LYS A 638 37.46 -40.34 -53.28
CA LYS A 638 37.30 -41.48 -52.35
C LYS A 638 37.76 -41.11 -50.94
N GLU A 639 38.91 -40.45 -50.79
CA GLU A 639 39.41 -39.95 -49.50
C GLU A 639 38.41 -39.03 -48.82
N LEU A 640 37.87 -38.05 -49.55
CA LEU A 640 36.88 -37.10 -49.03
C LEU A 640 35.53 -37.76 -48.72
N VAL A 641 35.11 -38.79 -49.46
CA VAL A 641 33.90 -39.58 -49.12
C VAL A 641 34.12 -40.35 -47.82
N ASN A 642 35.27 -41.00 -47.65
CA ASN A 642 35.59 -41.72 -46.41
C ASN A 642 35.66 -40.76 -45.21
N LEU A 643 36.28 -39.59 -45.39
CA LEU A 643 36.34 -38.53 -44.37
C LEU A 643 34.95 -37.95 -44.04
N TYR A 644 34.10 -37.77 -45.05
CA TYR A 644 32.72 -37.32 -44.90
C TYR A 644 31.90 -38.33 -44.09
N ASN A 645 31.93 -39.61 -44.47
CA ASN A 645 31.19 -40.68 -43.80
C ASN A 645 31.65 -40.84 -42.34
N SER A 646 32.96 -40.92 -42.09
CA SER A 646 33.52 -41.04 -40.73
C SER A 646 33.16 -39.85 -39.83
N LYS A 647 33.18 -38.62 -40.37
CA LYS A 647 32.71 -37.44 -39.63
C LYS A 647 31.19 -37.41 -39.46
N GLY A 648 30.44 -37.93 -40.41
CA GLY A 648 28.99 -38.11 -40.34
C GLY A 648 28.59 -39.04 -39.20
N GLU A 649 29.17 -40.23 -39.13
CA GLU A 649 28.95 -41.19 -38.03
C GLU A 649 29.32 -40.62 -36.67
N ALA A 650 30.50 -39.98 -36.56
CA ALA A 650 30.93 -39.34 -35.32
C ALA A 650 29.99 -38.21 -34.88
N LEU A 651 29.48 -37.41 -35.82
CA LEU A 651 28.51 -36.36 -35.54
C LEU A 651 27.14 -36.95 -35.16
N THR A 652 26.65 -37.97 -35.86
CA THR A 652 25.40 -38.67 -35.51
C THR A 652 25.47 -39.21 -34.09
N LYS A 653 26.56 -39.88 -33.70
CA LYS A 653 26.73 -40.40 -32.34
C LYS A 653 26.81 -39.30 -31.28
N LYS A 654 27.38 -38.13 -31.60
CA LYS A 654 27.31 -36.93 -30.73
C LYS A 654 25.89 -36.38 -30.62
N ILE A 655 25.15 -36.33 -31.72
CA ILE A 655 23.75 -35.88 -31.75
C ILE A 655 22.85 -36.86 -30.97
N GLU A 656 23.07 -38.17 -31.08
CA GLU A 656 22.39 -39.19 -30.28
C GLU A 656 22.67 -39.04 -28.79
N ASN A 657 23.94 -38.89 -28.39
CA ASN A 657 24.31 -38.64 -27.00
C ASN A 657 23.71 -37.32 -26.46
N TYR A 658 23.75 -36.24 -27.26
CA TYR A 658 23.14 -34.95 -26.93
C TYR A 658 21.62 -35.06 -26.81
N ASN A 659 20.95 -35.78 -27.71
CA ASN A 659 19.52 -36.03 -27.66
C ASN A 659 19.12 -36.94 -26.48
N ALA A 660 19.97 -37.90 -26.09
CA ALA A 660 19.75 -38.75 -24.92
C ALA A 660 19.94 -37.97 -23.60
N LEU A 661 20.87 -37.02 -23.56
CA LEU A 661 21.01 -36.07 -22.44
C LEU A 661 19.78 -35.15 -22.34
N VAL A 662 19.39 -34.51 -23.44
CA VAL A 662 18.21 -33.60 -23.51
C VAL A 662 16.87 -34.34 -23.32
N GLY A 663 16.78 -35.61 -23.70
CA GLY A 663 15.55 -36.41 -23.62
C GLY A 663 15.24 -37.01 -22.26
N ASN A 664 16.23 -37.12 -21.36
CA ASN A 664 16.04 -37.67 -20.01
C ASN A 664 15.78 -36.61 -18.93
N SER A 665 16.03 -35.33 -19.21
CA SER A 665 15.80 -34.24 -18.26
C SER A 665 14.32 -33.91 -18.08
N ARG A 666 13.76 -34.16 -16.88
CA ARG A 666 12.37 -33.81 -16.52
C ARG A 666 12.24 -32.31 -16.18
N HIS A 667 12.04 -31.47 -17.19
CA HIS A 667 11.90 -30.02 -17.02
C HIS A 667 10.48 -29.61 -16.56
N LYS A 668 10.28 -29.32 -15.27
CA LYS A 668 9.05 -28.67 -14.77
C LYS A 668 9.28 -27.17 -14.51
N LEU A 669 8.70 -26.32 -15.36
CA LEU A 669 8.81 -24.86 -15.26
C LEU A 669 7.67 -24.28 -14.41
N PHE A 670 8.00 -23.79 -13.21
CA PHE A 670 7.09 -23.04 -12.34
C PHE A 670 7.45 -21.56 -12.32
N VAL A 671 6.46 -20.68 -12.54
CA VAL A 671 6.57 -19.23 -12.41
C VAL A 671 5.41 -18.72 -11.55
N GLU A 672 5.72 -18.04 -10.45
CA GLU A 672 4.79 -17.73 -9.36
C GLU A 672 4.70 -16.21 -9.11
N ILE A 673 3.48 -15.64 -9.09
CA ILE A 673 3.27 -14.18 -8.95
C ILE A 673 2.14 -13.83 -7.97
N SER A 674 2.52 -13.08 -6.93
CA SER A 674 1.73 -12.13 -6.10
C SER A 674 0.63 -12.64 -5.15
N GLY A 675 0.61 -12.06 -3.94
CA GLY A 675 -0.33 -12.26 -2.83
C GLY A 675 -0.36 -10.99 -1.95
N GLY A 676 -0.99 -11.04 -0.77
CA GLY A 676 -1.09 -9.90 0.16
C GLY A 676 -1.22 -10.31 1.63
N ILE A 677 -1.65 -9.40 2.51
CA ILE A 677 -2.11 -9.68 3.88
C ILE A 677 -3.42 -8.93 4.15
N ASN A 678 -4.39 -9.64 4.74
CA ASN A 678 -5.64 -9.05 5.23
C ASN A 678 -5.45 -8.65 6.71
N LEU A 679 -5.85 -7.42 7.06
CA LEU A 679 -5.79 -6.91 8.43
C LEU A 679 -7.15 -6.33 8.88
N GLU A 680 -8.24 -6.62 8.16
CA GLU A 680 -9.52 -5.93 8.32
C GLU A 680 -10.13 -6.22 9.73
N PRO A 681 -10.39 -5.21 10.57
CA PRO A 681 -10.67 -5.38 12.01
C PRO A 681 -11.87 -6.29 12.37
N LYS A 682 -12.81 -6.48 11.43
CA LYS A 682 -13.99 -7.35 11.60
C LYS A 682 -13.63 -8.83 11.79
N TYR A 683 -12.51 -9.29 11.24
CA TYR A 683 -12.11 -10.70 11.27
C TYR A 683 -11.45 -11.14 12.60
N PHE A 684 -10.95 -10.22 13.43
CA PHE A 684 -10.28 -10.55 14.70
C PHE A 684 -11.22 -11.30 15.67
N ALA A 685 -10.81 -12.50 16.08
CA ALA A 685 -11.60 -13.46 16.86
C ALA A 685 -11.66 -13.12 18.36
N ILE A 686 -12.48 -12.12 18.69
CA ILE A 686 -12.75 -11.69 20.07
C ILE A 686 -13.97 -12.46 20.61
N LYS A 687 -13.72 -13.34 21.58
CA LYS A 687 -14.69 -14.24 22.23
C LYS A 687 -14.94 -13.82 23.68
N LYS A 688 -16.10 -14.14 24.24
CA LYS A 688 -16.38 -13.91 25.67
C LYS A 688 -15.87 -15.06 26.54
N SER A 689 -15.29 -14.74 27.69
CA SER A 689 -14.90 -15.72 28.70
C SER A 689 -16.11 -16.44 29.28
N THR A 690 -15.96 -17.74 29.54
CA THR A 690 -16.88 -18.54 30.37
C THR A 690 -16.46 -18.58 31.84
N ASP A 691 -15.19 -18.29 32.17
CA ASP A 691 -14.73 -18.12 33.55
C ASP A 691 -14.72 -16.64 33.97
N ALA A 692 -15.23 -16.38 35.17
CA ALA A 692 -15.24 -15.06 35.81
C ALA A 692 -13.92 -14.73 36.55
N ASN A 693 -13.00 -15.70 36.69
CA ASN A 693 -11.76 -15.56 37.47
C ASN A 693 -10.50 -15.33 36.63
N GLU A 694 -10.53 -15.63 35.33
CA GLU A 694 -9.48 -15.41 34.31
C GLU A 694 -8.62 -14.17 34.59
N PHE A 695 -9.25 -13.00 34.74
CA PHE A 695 -8.59 -11.70 34.90
C PHE A 695 -8.26 -11.32 36.37
N ARG A 696 -8.63 -12.14 37.36
CA ARG A 696 -8.54 -11.80 38.81
C ARG A 696 -7.12 -11.44 39.22
N HIS A 697 -6.13 -12.18 38.73
CA HIS A 697 -4.71 -11.98 39.06
C HIS A 697 -4.16 -10.62 38.55
N LEU A 698 -4.63 -10.13 37.40
CA LEU A 698 -4.16 -8.88 36.78
C LEU A 698 -4.45 -7.64 37.66
N LYS A 699 -5.48 -7.69 38.51
CA LYS A 699 -5.83 -6.60 39.44
C LYS A 699 -4.70 -6.29 40.44
N HIS A 700 -3.83 -7.27 40.73
CA HIS A 700 -2.72 -7.16 41.66
C HIS A 700 -1.39 -6.71 41.01
N VAL A 701 -1.33 -6.57 39.67
CA VAL A 701 -0.14 -6.04 38.96
C VAL A 701 0.07 -4.57 39.36
N LYS A 702 1.30 -4.20 39.73
CA LYS A 702 1.67 -2.84 40.13
C LYS A 702 1.94 -1.94 38.92
N ASP A 703 1.51 -0.69 39.01
CA ASP A 703 1.91 0.39 38.11
C ASP A 703 3.44 0.51 38.07
N ASN A 704 4.03 0.60 36.87
CA ASN A 704 5.45 0.93 36.67
C ASN A 704 6.47 0.04 37.42
N ASN A 705 6.08 -1.16 37.89
CA ASN A 705 6.93 -2.04 38.67
C ASN A 705 6.68 -3.51 38.33
N TRP A 706 7.74 -4.24 37.98
CA TRP A 706 7.66 -5.65 37.65
C TRP A 706 7.14 -6.45 38.85
N THR A 707 5.95 -7.01 38.70
CA THR A 707 5.24 -7.78 39.72
C THR A 707 5.40 -9.26 39.38
N GLN A 708 6.14 -10.00 40.21
CA GLN A 708 6.32 -11.45 40.05
C GLN A 708 5.11 -12.20 40.61
N PHE A 709 4.58 -13.15 39.82
CA PHE A 709 3.68 -14.19 40.30
C PHE A 709 4.35 -15.56 40.12
N ALA A 710 4.05 -16.52 41.00
CA ALA A 710 4.64 -17.86 40.95
C ALA A 710 4.38 -18.58 39.62
N ASN A 711 3.15 -18.50 39.11
CA ASN A 711 2.68 -19.33 37.99
C ASN A 711 2.56 -18.57 36.65
N SER A 712 2.90 -17.28 36.59
CA SER A 712 2.76 -16.48 35.35
C SER A 712 3.93 -15.53 35.03
N GLY A 713 4.99 -15.50 35.84
CA GLY A 713 6.20 -14.69 35.59
C GLY A 713 6.10 -13.25 36.11
N LYS A 714 6.94 -12.34 35.57
CA LYS A 714 6.88 -10.90 35.88
C LYS A 714 5.95 -10.15 34.94
N TRP A 715 5.16 -9.24 35.51
CA TRP A 715 4.19 -8.39 34.80
C TRP A 715 4.32 -6.91 35.16
N ILE A 716 4.08 -6.02 34.21
CA ILE A 716 3.80 -4.59 34.44
C ILE A 716 2.42 -4.23 33.91
N ARG A 717 1.85 -3.16 34.46
CA ARG A 717 0.78 -2.40 33.80
C ARG A 717 1.22 -0.97 33.54
N SER A 718 0.61 -0.33 32.55
CA SER A 718 0.77 1.10 32.31
C SER A 718 0.35 1.89 33.55
N ARG A 719 0.94 3.08 33.73
CA ARG A 719 0.55 3.97 34.81
C ARG A 719 -0.92 4.36 34.67
N VAL A 720 -1.57 4.61 35.80
CA VAL A 720 -2.80 5.39 35.89
C VAL A 720 -2.53 6.62 36.76
N ASP A 721 -2.19 7.75 36.17
CA ASP A 721 -2.27 9.02 36.90
C ASP A 721 -3.73 9.49 37.00
N SER A 722 -4.28 9.42 38.22
CA SER A 722 -5.56 10.04 38.57
C SER A 722 -5.55 11.51 38.14
N PRO A 723 -6.63 12.03 37.51
CA PRO A 723 -6.61 13.31 36.82
C PRO A 723 -6.45 14.49 37.77
N ARG A 724 -5.20 14.91 38.00
CA ARG A 724 -4.88 16.27 38.43
C ARG A 724 -5.25 17.23 37.29
N GLY A 725 -5.66 18.45 37.65
CA GLY A 725 -6.19 19.44 36.71
C GLY A 725 -5.25 19.74 35.53
N PRO A 726 -5.78 20.30 34.42
CA PRO A 726 -5.07 20.38 33.14
C PRO A 726 -3.74 21.12 33.28
N ARG A 727 -2.65 20.34 33.33
CA ARG A 727 -1.30 20.86 33.18
C ARG A 727 -1.18 21.25 31.71
N ALA A 728 -1.08 22.55 31.44
CA ALA A 728 -0.93 23.05 30.08
C ALA A 728 0.26 22.37 29.41
N GLN A 729 -0.01 21.51 28.43
CA GLN A 729 1.03 21.00 27.55
C GLN A 729 1.40 22.17 26.64
N THR A 730 2.58 22.76 26.88
CA THR A 730 3.16 23.74 25.96
C THR A 730 3.16 23.11 24.55
N PRO A 731 2.68 23.79 23.51
CA PRO A 731 2.76 23.27 22.15
C PRO A 731 4.20 22.84 21.83
N PRO A 732 4.40 21.74 21.10
CA PRO A 732 5.74 21.30 20.74
C PRO A 732 6.42 22.39 19.91
N GLN A 733 7.28 23.19 20.55
CA GLN A 733 8.15 24.13 19.87
C GLN A 733 8.93 23.35 18.81
N LYS A 734 9.10 23.93 17.61
CA LYS A 734 9.91 23.37 16.53
C LYS A 734 11.35 23.16 17.02
N LYS A 735 11.65 21.98 17.58
CA LYS A 735 13.02 21.52 17.76
C LYS A 735 13.62 21.41 16.37
N GLN A 736 14.66 22.20 16.11
CA GLN A 736 15.47 22.03 14.92
C GLN A 736 15.98 20.58 14.88
N SER A 737 15.93 19.96 13.70
CA SER A 737 16.13 18.53 13.54
C SER A 737 17.50 18.09 14.05
N ALA A 738 17.52 17.21 15.06
CA ALA A 738 18.74 16.57 15.54
C ALA A 738 19.22 15.52 14.52
N PHE A 739 19.80 16.00 13.41
CA PHE A 739 20.27 15.20 12.28
C PHE A 739 21.81 15.03 12.26
N ASP A 740 22.51 15.72 13.17
CA ASP A 740 23.98 15.85 13.18
C ASP A 740 24.73 14.69 13.87
N SER A 741 24.02 13.64 14.28
CA SER A 741 24.58 12.54 15.11
C SER A 741 24.54 11.14 14.47
N ILE A 742 24.37 11.05 13.13
CA ILE A 742 24.42 9.77 12.39
C ILE A 742 25.70 9.67 11.56
N PRO A 743 26.69 8.82 11.95
CA PRO A 743 27.85 8.53 11.11
C PRO A 743 27.44 7.64 9.93
N GLY A 744 27.77 8.03 8.69
CA GLY A 744 27.70 7.14 7.52
C GLY A 744 27.29 7.76 6.18
N LEU A 745 26.61 8.91 6.16
CA LEU A 745 26.07 9.52 4.92
C LEU A 745 26.95 10.64 4.35
N SER A 746 28.14 10.29 3.86
CA SER A 746 29.10 11.25 3.29
C SER A 746 28.70 11.82 1.91
N PHE A 747 27.86 11.13 1.14
CA PHE A 747 27.58 11.46 -0.26
C PHE A 747 26.56 12.60 -0.48
N LEU A 748 25.80 13.00 0.54
CA LEU A 748 24.75 14.05 0.42
C LEU A 748 25.22 15.48 0.77
N ARG A 749 26.51 15.68 1.04
CA ARG A 749 27.05 16.97 1.53
C ARG A 749 27.16 18.10 0.50
N SER A 750 27.08 17.83 -0.80
CA SER A 750 27.35 18.83 -1.87
C SER A 750 26.15 19.70 -2.26
N LEU A 751 24.94 19.43 -1.77
CA LEU A 751 23.68 20.08 -2.21
C LEU A 751 22.94 20.87 -1.13
N ARG A 752 23.59 21.23 -0.01
CA ARG A 752 23.02 22.10 1.02
C ARG A 752 24.02 23.16 1.48
N ASN A 753 23.98 24.32 0.82
CA ASN A 753 24.76 25.49 1.24
C ASN A 753 23.91 26.78 1.29
N GLU A 754 22.67 26.65 1.75
CA GLU A 754 21.84 27.78 2.21
C GLU A 754 21.58 27.64 3.71
N LYS A 755 21.78 28.73 4.45
CA LYS A 755 21.57 28.77 5.91
C LYS A 755 20.07 28.92 6.20
N PRO A 756 19.54 28.30 7.27
CA PRO A 756 18.15 28.52 7.69
C PRO A 756 17.97 29.96 8.18
N ILE A 757 17.42 30.83 7.32
CA ILE A 757 17.04 32.19 7.68
C ILE A 757 15.85 32.11 8.65
N ALA A 758 16.00 32.71 9.83
CA ALA A 758 14.89 32.87 10.78
C ALA A 758 13.95 33.97 10.27
N SER A 759 12.93 33.59 9.49
CA SER A 759 11.98 34.51 8.88
C SER A 759 11.07 35.19 9.92
N LYS A 760 11.41 36.43 10.28
CA LYS A 760 10.50 37.39 10.94
C LYS A 760 9.57 38.12 9.96
N ASN A 761 9.46 37.65 8.72
CA ASN A 761 8.59 38.24 7.71
C ASN A 761 7.16 37.70 7.88
N LYS A 762 6.16 38.56 7.69
CA LYS A 762 4.75 38.15 7.62
C LYS A 762 4.54 37.31 6.35
N PRO A 763 3.64 36.31 6.35
CA PRO A 763 3.34 35.50 5.16
C PRO A 763 2.55 36.24 4.05
N GLN A 764 2.44 37.57 4.15
CA GLN A 764 1.46 38.36 3.41
C GLN A 764 2.00 38.94 2.09
N ASP A 765 3.31 39.02 1.92
CA ASP A 765 3.96 39.70 0.77
C ASP A 765 3.90 38.87 -0.54
N ASN A 766 3.56 37.58 -0.44
CA ASN A 766 3.55 36.63 -1.57
C ASN A 766 2.14 36.34 -2.15
N TYR A 767 1.09 37.03 -1.70
CA TYR A 767 -0.28 36.86 -2.19
C TYR A 767 -0.82 38.17 -2.77
N SER A 768 -1.29 38.13 -4.02
CA SER A 768 -1.99 39.26 -4.66
C SER A 768 -3.38 38.83 -5.11
N ILE A 769 -4.37 39.72 -4.99
CA ILE A 769 -5.74 39.48 -5.45
C ILE A 769 -6.35 40.74 -6.07
N THR A 770 -6.85 40.59 -7.30
CA THR A 770 -7.59 41.62 -8.05
C THR A 770 -9.07 41.22 -8.14
N ARG A 771 -9.97 42.21 -8.01
CA ARG A 771 -11.44 42.00 -8.05
C ARG A 771 -12.10 43.04 -8.96
N ASN A 772 -12.96 42.61 -9.88
CA ASN A 772 -13.85 43.48 -10.64
C ASN A 772 -15.26 43.41 -10.06
N ALA A 773 -15.71 44.50 -9.41
CA ALA A 773 -17.01 44.56 -8.76
C ALA A 773 -18.21 44.58 -9.74
N GLN A 774 -18.01 44.98 -11.00
CA GLN A 774 -19.07 45.04 -12.02
C GLN A 774 -19.38 43.65 -12.58
N THR A 775 -18.34 42.86 -12.90
CA THR A 775 -18.49 41.52 -13.48
C THR A 775 -18.51 40.40 -12.43
N GLN A 776 -18.20 40.70 -11.16
CA GLN A 776 -17.89 39.74 -10.10
C GLN A 776 -16.65 38.86 -10.39
N SER A 777 -15.86 39.21 -11.40
CA SER A 777 -14.63 38.49 -11.75
C SER A 777 -13.52 38.77 -10.75
N TRP A 778 -12.59 37.82 -10.61
CA TRP A 778 -11.44 37.96 -9.74
C TRP A 778 -10.25 37.15 -10.25
N SER A 779 -9.05 37.51 -9.80
CA SER A 779 -7.85 36.72 -10.04
C SER A 779 -6.87 36.88 -8.90
N ASP A 780 -6.17 35.81 -8.53
CA ASP A 780 -5.11 35.83 -7.54
C ASP A 780 -3.88 35.02 -7.96
N SER A 781 -2.78 35.31 -7.26
CA SER A 781 -1.47 34.70 -7.45
C SER A 781 -0.83 34.43 -6.09
N TYR A 782 -0.29 33.24 -5.90
CA TYR A 782 0.48 32.86 -4.72
C TYR A 782 1.80 32.19 -5.12
N SER A 783 2.88 32.47 -4.37
CA SER A 783 4.16 31.78 -4.49
C SER A 783 4.63 31.30 -3.11
N GLU A 784 4.81 30.00 -2.93
CA GLU A 784 5.29 29.44 -1.66
C GLU A 784 6.82 29.49 -1.57
N GLN A 785 7.48 29.21 -2.70
CA GLN A 785 8.92 29.24 -2.91
C GLN A 785 9.21 29.65 -4.36
N ALA A 786 10.46 29.99 -4.71
CA ALA A 786 10.85 30.33 -6.09
C ALA A 786 10.60 29.18 -7.11
N SER A 787 10.37 27.96 -6.62
CA SER A 787 10.10 26.74 -7.37
C SER A 787 8.61 26.37 -7.47
N VAL A 788 7.69 26.97 -6.70
CA VAL A 788 6.27 26.58 -6.68
C VAL A 788 5.35 27.80 -6.53
N SER A 789 4.45 27.97 -7.49
CA SER A 789 3.41 29.01 -7.48
C SER A 789 2.08 28.52 -8.07
N ARG A 790 1.00 29.22 -7.73
CA ARG A 790 -0.37 28.98 -8.19
C ARG A 790 -0.99 30.29 -8.66
N THR A 791 -1.72 30.25 -9.77
CA THR A 791 -2.61 31.35 -10.19
C THR A 791 -4.04 30.85 -10.29
N ARG A 792 -4.99 31.72 -9.94
CA ARG A 792 -6.43 31.45 -10.04
C ARG A 792 -7.11 32.62 -10.73
N SER A 793 -8.05 32.35 -11.62
CA SER A 793 -8.86 33.40 -12.27
C SER A 793 -10.30 32.94 -12.49
N PHE A 794 -11.25 33.72 -11.98
CA PHE A 794 -12.68 33.50 -12.13
C PHE A 794 -13.29 34.59 -13.01
N ASP A 795 -13.86 34.16 -14.13
CA ASP A 795 -14.72 34.99 -14.96
C ASP A 795 -16.13 34.97 -14.36
N GLY A 796 -16.53 36.06 -13.70
CA GLY A 796 -17.83 36.19 -13.06
C GLY A 796 -19.00 36.38 -14.04
N THR A 797 -18.72 36.62 -15.32
CA THR A 797 -19.72 36.66 -16.40
C THR A 797 -19.96 35.26 -16.97
N ARG A 798 -18.90 34.49 -17.22
CA ARG A 798 -18.96 33.09 -17.70
C ARG A 798 -19.17 32.06 -16.58
N LYS A 799 -19.02 32.47 -15.32
CA LYS A 799 -19.00 31.63 -14.10
C LYS A 799 -18.01 30.45 -14.18
N THR A 800 -16.84 30.72 -14.78
CA THR A 800 -15.74 29.75 -14.92
C THR A 800 -14.53 30.16 -14.10
N LEU A 801 -14.03 29.25 -13.26
CA LEU A 801 -12.75 29.33 -12.57
C LEU A 801 -11.68 28.56 -13.36
N LYS A 802 -10.52 29.17 -13.59
CA LYS A 802 -9.29 28.51 -14.04
C LYS A 802 -8.29 28.51 -12.89
N ILE A 803 -7.63 27.38 -12.67
CA ILE A 803 -6.56 27.17 -11.69
C ILE A 803 -5.35 26.63 -12.46
N THR A 804 -4.18 27.22 -12.27
CA THR A 804 -2.93 26.77 -12.89
C THR A 804 -1.83 26.69 -11.83
N ASP A 805 -1.24 25.51 -11.71
CA ASP A 805 -0.11 25.23 -10.81
C ASP A 805 1.19 25.20 -11.59
N TYR A 806 2.24 25.81 -11.06
CA TYR A 806 3.55 25.93 -11.70
C TYR A 806 4.64 25.31 -10.83
N HIS A 807 5.46 24.43 -11.41
CA HIS A 807 6.69 23.92 -10.81
C HIS A 807 7.89 24.42 -11.63
N ASN A 808 8.85 25.08 -10.98
CA ASN A 808 10.02 25.72 -11.59
C ASN A 808 9.65 26.61 -12.81
N GLY A 809 8.58 27.39 -12.67
CA GLY A 809 8.05 28.29 -13.70
C GLY A 809 7.30 27.59 -14.86
N LYS A 810 7.31 26.26 -14.95
CA LYS A 810 6.54 25.49 -15.94
C LYS A 810 5.18 25.09 -15.39
N VAL A 811 4.15 25.09 -16.23
CA VAL A 811 2.83 24.55 -15.86
C VAL A 811 2.98 23.07 -15.48
N ALA A 812 2.52 22.72 -14.28
CA ALA A 812 2.53 21.38 -13.70
C ALA A 812 1.13 20.74 -13.69
N SER A 813 0.08 21.56 -13.55
CA SER A 813 -1.29 21.15 -13.86
C SER A 813 -2.20 22.34 -14.16
N GLU A 814 -3.27 22.12 -14.91
CA GLU A 814 -4.27 23.14 -15.22
C GLU A 814 -5.70 22.56 -15.17
N ILE A 815 -6.58 23.24 -14.42
CA ILE A 815 -7.94 22.77 -14.10
C ILE A 815 -8.95 23.91 -14.36
N LYS A 816 -10.09 23.57 -14.96
CA LYS A 816 -11.25 24.45 -15.14
C LYS A 816 -12.43 23.96 -14.29
N GLY A 817 -12.93 24.82 -13.41
CA GLY A 817 -14.25 24.68 -12.77
C GLY A 817 -15.30 25.52 -13.51
N GLU A 818 -16.45 24.95 -13.84
CA GLU A 818 -17.55 25.64 -14.52
C GLU A 818 -18.87 25.49 -13.74
N MET A 819 -19.53 26.60 -13.44
CA MET A 819 -20.86 26.60 -12.80
C MET A 819 -21.96 26.38 -13.84
N VAL A 820 -22.16 25.12 -14.22
CA VAL A 820 -23.18 24.67 -15.20
C VAL A 820 -24.59 25.15 -14.84
N ASN A 821 -24.89 25.33 -13.54
CA ASN A 821 -26.03 26.09 -13.04
C ASN A 821 -25.84 26.41 -11.55
N ASN A 822 -26.76 27.18 -10.95
CA ASN A 822 -26.73 27.59 -9.53
C ASN A 822 -26.63 26.44 -8.51
N ASN A 823 -26.82 25.18 -8.94
CA ASN A 823 -26.72 23.97 -8.14
C ASN A 823 -25.60 23.03 -8.56
N LYS A 824 -24.81 23.33 -9.60
CA LYS A 824 -23.79 22.41 -10.11
C LYS A 824 -22.56 23.14 -10.64
N ILE A 825 -21.42 22.77 -10.06
CA ILE A 825 -20.07 23.09 -10.53
C ILE A 825 -19.44 21.78 -11.04
N VAL A 826 -18.75 21.83 -12.17
CA VAL A 826 -18.00 20.69 -12.74
C VAL A 826 -16.54 21.09 -12.95
N PHE A 827 -15.62 20.30 -12.41
CA PHE A 827 -14.19 20.45 -12.59
C PHE A 827 -13.66 19.47 -13.65
N THR A 828 -12.84 20.00 -14.56
CA THR A 828 -12.32 19.35 -15.76
C THR A 828 -10.83 19.65 -15.91
N LYS A 829 -10.03 18.71 -16.45
CA LYS A 829 -8.63 18.99 -16.78
C LYS A 829 -8.60 19.83 -18.05
N ILE A 830 -7.82 20.91 -18.08
CA ILE A 830 -7.49 21.57 -19.34
C ILE A 830 -6.37 20.74 -20.02
N PRO A 831 -6.50 20.35 -21.30
CA PRO A 831 -5.42 19.68 -22.02
C PRO A 831 -4.19 20.59 -22.11
N ASP A 832 -3.02 20.02 -21.86
CA ASP A 832 -1.75 20.68 -22.15
C ASP A 832 -1.67 20.89 -23.67
N LYS A 833 -1.39 22.11 -24.13
CA LYS A 833 -1.43 22.43 -25.59
C LYS A 833 -0.25 21.86 -26.39
N ASP A 834 0.73 21.28 -25.69
CA ASP A 834 2.02 20.84 -26.23
C ASP A 834 2.23 19.31 -26.11
N ASN A 835 1.14 18.51 -26.01
CA ASN A 835 1.14 17.03 -26.07
C ASN A 835 -0.06 16.49 -26.89
#